data_AF-A0A6A5BL96-F1
#
_entry.id   AF-A0A6A5BL96-F1
#
_cell.length_a   1.000
_cell.length_b   1.000
_cell.length_c   1.000
_cell.angle_alpha   90.00
_cell.angle_beta   90.00
_cell.angle_gamma   90.00
#
_symmetry.space_group_name_H-M   'P 1'
#
loop_
_entity.id
_entity.type
_entity.pdbx_description
1 polymer ?
#
loop_
_entity_poly.entity_id
_entity_poly.type
_entity_poly.pdbx_seq_one_letter_code
_entity_poly.pdbx_strand_id
1 'polypeptide(L)'
;MSSSSLNTTDALLEEAAQSTLNLENEQTETTVPSSFYIPNEADVFTVFIKTLSGSKLKVQITKGDSTIEIKQLLAECIETCYMTNYEFKVKGKTLNDFSEIADYPEIVDGVEITMNALPYDAKSARVHVYRLRELLYSKVNELYLSTGIIHSSSKHTQHSYPSFINSVQSEPYNDLGHALNCDLELLQLEGQPMSLNAFTASASSSSEEGKKKKKKKSSSSTASTKVDRVELKTSVLMDEEEMAQGEPSGAENKGAASSNGSETSEKKQGFTNKISVVELPHTPDELNTKNLYDPESFKMASLEPIIMLSNTDLPKCLKSITFSAWNPVPESRKLKGDLFYLQVETLENTIVHLTANASGFYVNGTKGSKFNPMPANKPHKNQTLLGLLCDISPLFRTNFPKLLSARHKKHPFEVTPVPFSVNQWINIEEKHEYDPNRAEESFFTMLGADPRIQQREWNEEYQSCKELPSGTMEDRLTRDRTLFKIHCDFVDAAVKGAKAVVEKYLSPINPIDKKTSQVYIQNNIFFSFSINSEDAKDENDMDKFAYQNANNDLKGVMAFNEADVRGIHTLASAIIDYRGYRVVAQSIIPGILQGDQGSRHVYGSIDEGKSFVTDPKYHALMKEAAEKLHIKEHVVLDETGKEHVLACPAECKGIVGSDGRFYVLDLIKTTPKDVNFPDVKTAILRPELVQFYVATHSSKQNIESTLPEQQNGAVESVVANANDLTTSASETTPTQQSEPSMAFNTDVFSQNKVGGTEEQTQQDKEEVTKLAKYLMEVVLPKFVKSFRVKEENPFDGKSLTDAMHERGINMRYLGSVATMAAENSIPHLVSMSEQEMVTRVAKHIFNKHLRNVEEGNMGTFITKFMNLLFGSNVPVVEESKKSSTAPYETLTQTQLLSQIKEEVKNHFKYDLPEGYMTKLQKISTVRSFCMKTGVQIALREYTLNSPAPFTSNDILALQPLVKHSTPRSKTAYSLLEVGKQQLTKGNFEKAFEFLSQAIIMFQQIKGPMNSEVATCFSYLATILFNASDLPQSFLHQHNALLISRRVMGIDSSIICQIHQLLGLLCFNVGQAEFALKHFLRARYMHLLCCGFDHPDLAHIMLNIAMMYQDMGDLPRSLKYLLEVLRIYNVTLGETSDQVCTTLHAIAMTHNFLRQYKTAATYERKNFVILKEKYGENDARTKSSQQWFEHFTGRAVAVERELKQGEQEAMKLWNLQQSMAANQTLSKKPPLEILNLLKEDEQKLSNLIFPQPTTEKKTSK
;
A
#
# COMPACT_ATOMS: atom_id res chain seq x y z
N MET A 1 -36.42 -16.23 -7.72
CA MET A 1 -36.84 -17.27 -6.76
C MET A 1 -35.96 -18.48 -7.01
N SER A 2 -35.35 -19.16 -6.04
CA SER A 2 -34.98 -18.87 -4.63
C SER A 2 -34.49 -20.20 -4.04
N SER A 3 -33.57 -20.17 -3.08
CA SER A 3 -32.82 -21.33 -2.54
C SER A 3 -31.92 -22.05 -3.58
N SER A 4 -30.73 -22.59 -3.30
CA SER A 4 -29.63 -22.39 -2.32
C SER A 4 -29.03 -23.75 -1.95
N SER A 5 -27.82 -24.05 -2.43
CA SER A 5 -26.89 -24.96 -1.74
C SER A 5 -25.50 -24.91 -2.37
N LEU A 6 -24.50 -24.44 -1.62
CA LEU A 6 -23.09 -24.76 -1.90
C LEU A 6 -22.85 -26.19 -1.40
N ASN A 7 -22.85 -27.17 -2.31
CA ASN A 7 -22.72 -28.60 -1.97
C ASN A 7 -22.16 -29.42 -3.16
N THR A 8 -20.87 -29.25 -3.49
CA THR A 8 -20.10 -30.21 -4.31
C THR A 8 -18.59 -30.05 -4.06
N THR A 9 -18.08 -30.65 -2.98
CA THR A 9 -16.64 -30.92 -2.80
C THR A 9 -16.33 -32.42 -2.69
N ASP A 10 -17.34 -33.27 -2.50
CA ASP A 10 -17.24 -34.74 -2.44
C ASP A 10 -18.09 -35.38 -3.56
N ALA A 11 -17.57 -35.36 -4.79
CA ALA A 11 -18.21 -36.04 -5.94
C ALA A 11 -17.26 -36.41 -7.10
N LEU A 12 -15.96 -36.12 -7.03
CA LEU A 12 -15.01 -36.25 -8.16
C LEU A 12 -13.68 -36.95 -7.80
N LEU A 13 -13.67 -37.82 -6.79
CA LEU A 13 -12.45 -38.53 -6.34
C LEU A 13 -12.48 -40.08 -6.43
N GLU A 14 -13.59 -40.70 -6.85
CA GLU A 14 -13.68 -42.18 -6.95
C GLU A 14 -13.97 -42.75 -8.36
N GLU A 15 -14.22 -41.94 -9.40
CA GLU A 15 -14.49 -42.45 -10.76
C GLU A 15 -13.42 -42.08 -11.82
N ALA A 16 -12.31 -41.44 -11.40
CA ALA A 16 -11.20 -41.03 -12.28
C ALA A 16 -10.04 -42.05 -12.39
N ALA A 17 -10.27 -43.32 -12.02
CA ALA A 17 -9.20 -44.32 -11.83
C ALA A 17 -9.19 -45.51 -12.83
N GLN A 18 -10.16 -45.62 -13.74
CA GLN A 18 -10.28 -46.79 -14.65
C GLN A 18 -10.80 -46.48 -16.06
N SER A 19 -10.07 -45.72 -16.89
CA SER A 19 -10.28 -45.73 -18.36
C SER A 19 -9.16 -45.11 -19.22
N THR A 20 -7.88 -45.41 -18.94
CA THR A 20 -6.83 -45.18 -19.95
C THR A 20 -6.87 -46.29 -21.01
N LEU A 21 -7.50 -46.05 -22.18
CA LEU A 21 -7.09 -46.55 -23.52
C LEU A 21 -8.12 -46.24 -24.63
N ASN A 22 -7.57 -45.98 -25.83
CA ASN A 22 -8.16 -46.04 -27.19
C ASN A 22 -8.96 -44.85 -27.76
N LEU A 23 -8.63 -44.56 -29.03
CA LEU A 23 -9.33 -43.75 -30.07
C LEU A 23 -9.41 -42.24 -29.78
N GLU A 24 -8.68 -41.36 -30.48
CA GLU A 24 -8.62 -41.06 -31.94
C GLU A 24 -9.83 -40.26 -32.47
N ASN A 25 -9.54 -39.05 -32.97
CA ASN A 25 -10.28 -38.24 -33.94
C ASN A 25 -11.82 -38.20 -33.85
N GLU A 26 -12.36 -37.18 -33.17
CA GLU A 26 -13.50 -36.44 -33.74
C GLU A 26 -13.42 -34.94 -33.39
N GLN A 27 -13.29 -34.09 -34.40
CA GLN A 27 -13.31 -32.63 -34.23
C GLN A 27 -14.77 -32.17 -34.12
N THR A 28 -15.17 -31.64 -32.97
CA THR A 28 -16.43 -30.90 -32.83
C THR A 28 -16.13 -29.44 -32.52
N GLU A 29 -16.28 -28.58 -33.53
CA GLU A 29 -16.06 -27.14 -33.40
C GLU A 29 -17.21 -26.48 -32.62
N THR A 30 -17.13 -26.48 -31.29
CA THR A 30 -17.91 -25.55 -30.45
C THR A 30 -17.38 -24.13 -30.65
N THR A 31 -17.86 -23.48 -31.70
CA THR A 31 -17.50 -22.12 -32.11
C THR A 31 -17.93 -21.10 -31.06
N VAL A 32 -17.00 -20.74 -30.18
CA VAL A 32 -17.10 -19.54 -29.33
C VAL A 32 -17.20 -18.31 -30.26
N PRO A 33 -18.20 -17.41 -30.11
CA PRO A 33 -18.34 -16.27 -30.99
C PRO A 33 -17.13 -15.33 -30.93
N SER A 34 -16.44 -15.17 -32.06
CA SER A 34 -15.28 -14.28 -32.23
C SER A 34 -15.71 -12.81 -32.38
N SER A 35 -16.48 -12.31 -31.42
CA SER A 35 -16.99 -10.93 -31.39
C SER A 35 -17.05 -10.35 -29.97
N PHE A 36 -15.94 -10.42 -29.23
CA PHE A 36 -15.75 -9.57 -28.06
C PHE A 36 -15.73 -8.10 -28.51
N TYR A 37 -16.60 -7.27 -27.94
CA TYR A 37 -16.87 -5.92 -28.43
C TYR A 37 -15.77 -4.93 -28.00
N ILE A 38 -14.63 -4.96 -28.69
CA ILE A 38 -13.61 -3.92 -28.63
C ILE A 38 -14.22 -2.61 -29.15
N PRO A 39 -14.04 -1.45 -28.48
CA PRO A 39 -14.53 -0.17 -28.99
C PRO A 39 -13.89 0.19 -30.35
N ASN A 40 -14.65 0.01 -31.44
CA ASN A 40 -14.37 0.38 -32.82
C ASN A 40 -12.88 0.49 -33.23
N GLU A 41 -12.32 -0.59 -33.78
CA GLU A 41 -11.03 -0.57 -34.54
C GLU A 41 -11.08 0.28 -35.84
N ALA A 42 -12.18 0.99 -36.08
CA ALA A 42 -12.57 1.56 -37.37
C ALA A 42 -11.73 2.76 -37.85
N ASP A 43 -10.85 3.33 -37.01
CA ASP A 43 -10.09 4.54 -37.35
C ASP A 43 -8.63 4.56 -36.81
N VAL A 44 -8.06 3.40 -36.49
CA VAL A 44 -6.63 3.25 -36.17
C VAL A 44 -5.83 3.07 -37.48
N PHE A 45 -4.80 3.88 -37.69
CA PHE A 45 -3.91 3.75 -38.85
C PHE A 45 -2.43 3.94 -38.49
N THR A 46 -1.55 3.45 -39.36
CA THR A 46 -0.10 3.46 -39.17
C THR A 46 0.51 4.73 -39.75
N VAL A 47 1.41 5.38 -39.00
CA VAL A 47 2.33 6.41 -39.51
C VAL A 47 3.78 6.02 -39.26
N PHE A 48 4.67 6.50 -40.12
CA PHE A 48 6.11 6.29 -39.99
C PHE A 48 6.81 7.56 -39.55
N ILE A 49 7.29 7.59 -38.30
CA ILE A 49 7.98 8.77 -37.77
C ILE A 49 9.48 8.63 -38.03
N LYS A 50 9.99 9.53 -38.87
CA LYS A 50 11.41 9.66 -39.18
C LYS A 50 12.09 10.54 -38.13
N THR A 51 12.98 9.93 -37.36
CA THR A 51 13.63 10.54 -36.20
C THR A 51 14.80 11.44 -36.59
N LEU A 52 15.31 12.22 -35.61
CA LEU A 52 16.52 13.03 -35.80
C LEU A 52 17.79 12.19 -36.08
N SER A 53 17.77 10.88 -35.80
CA SER A 53 18.85 9.93 -36.17
C SER A 53 18.67 9.34 -37.58
N GLY A 54 17.59 9.68 -38.29
CA GLY A 54 17.25 9.10 -39.59
C GLY A 54 16.55 7.73 -39.53
N SER A 55 16.32 7.19 -38.32
CA SER A 55 15.54 5.97 -38.11
C SER A 55 14.07 6.19 -38.46
N LYS A 56 13.34 5.13 -38.86
CA LYS A 56 11.88 5.18 -38.99
C LYS A 56 11.24 4.33 -37.89
N LEU A 57 10.43 4.95 -37.04
CA LEU A 57 9.56 4.29 -36.09
C LEU A 57 8.19 4.04 -36.73
N LYS A 58 7.61 2.84 -36.53
CA LYS A 58 6.21 2.58 -36.82
C LYS A 58 5.38 3.01 -35.60
N VAL A 59 4.39 3.86 -35.80
CA VAL A 59 3.46 4.30 -34.76
C VAL A 59 2.03 4.06 -35.25
N GLN A 60 1.15 3.58 -34.39
CA GLN A 60 -0.29 3.55 -34.64
C GLN A 60 -0.93 4.77 -33.96
N ILE A 61 -1.80 5.46 -34.68
CA ILE A 61 -2.55 6.63 -34.21
C ILE A 61 -4.02 6.54 -34.62
N THR A 62 -4.88 7.27 -33.94
CA THR A 62 -6.25 7.58 -34.40
C THR A 62 -6.33 8.97 -35.03
N LYS A 63 -7.47 9.32 -35.63
CA LYS A 63 -7.73 10.70 -36.10
C LYS A 63 -7.93 11.70 -34.95
N GLY A 64 -8.43 11.25 -33.79
CA GLY A 64 -8.66 12.10 -32.62
C GLY A 64 -7.40 12.35 -31.79
N ASP A 65 -6.34 11.54 -31.97
CA ASP A 65 -5.06 11.76 -31.31
C ASP A 65 -4.55 13.17 -31.66
N SER A 66 -4.08 13.92 -30.65
CA SER A 66 -3.46 15.22 -30.90
C SER A 66 -1.97 15.10 -31.22
N THR A 67 -1.45 16.09 -31.95
CA THR A 67 -0.02 16.16 -32.32
C THR A 67 0.90 16.08 -31.08
N ILE A 68 0.46 16.57 -29.91
CA ILE A 68 1.21 16.51 -28.65
C ILE A 68 1.17 15.15 -27.95
N GLU A 69 0.15 14.33 -28.20
CA GLU A 69 0.08 12.96 -27.68
C GLU A 69 1.08 12.06 -28.41
N ILE A 70 1.24 12.24 -29.73
CA ILE A 70 2.30 11.57 -30.50
C ILE A 70 3.69 11.94 -29.96
N LYS A 71 3.91 13.19 -29.51
CA LYS A 71 5.17 13.58 -28.86
C LYS A 71 5.37 12.92 -27.49
N GLN A 72 4.29 12.70 -26.73
CA GLN A 72 4.34 12.00 -25.44
C GLN A 72 4.64 10.52 -25.62
N LEU A 73 4.00 9.84 -26.58
CA LEU A 73 4.33 8.45 -26.96
C LEU A 73 5.81 8.31 -27.33
N LEU A 74 6.34 9.20 -28.18
CA LEU A 74 7.77 9.21 -28.53
C LEU A 74 8.71 9.54 -27.34
N ALA A 75 8.22 10.21 -26.30
CA ALA A 75 8.98 10.45 -25.08
C ALA A 75 9.12 9.18 -24.21
N GLU A 76 8.33 8.14 -24.48
CA GLU A 76 8.40 6.81 -23.86
C GLU A 76 9.19 5.81 -24.73
N CYS A 77 9.11 5.89 -26.07
CA CYS A 77 9.88 5.03 -26.98
C CYS A 77 11.41 5.14 -26.79
N ILE A 78 12.11 4.01 -26.73
CA ILE A 78 13.57 3.90 -26.49
C ILE A 78 14.40 4.76 -27.46
N GLU A 79 13.98 4.81 -28.72
CA GLU A 79 14.69 5.46 -29.82
C GLU A 79 14.58 7.00 -29.77
N THR A 80 13.64 7.55 -29.00
CA THR A 80 13.28 8.98 -28.99
C THR A 80 13.07 9.59 -27.60
N CYS A 81 13.06 8.81 -26.51
CA CYS A 81 12.78 9.27 -25.14
C CYS A 81 13.73 10.36 -24.60
N TYR A 82 14.88 10.52 -25.25
CA TYR A 82 15.92 11.53 -24.99
C TYR A 82 15.82 12.77 -25.92
N MET A 83 14.91 12.77 -26.90
CA MET A 83 14.66 13.91 -27.80
C MET A 83 13.54 14.77 -27.22
N THR A 84 13.83 16.04 -26.87
CA THR A 84 12.89 16.89 -26.11
C THR A 84 12.60 18.25 -26.73
N ASN A 85 13.14 18.56 -27.91
CA ASN A 85 12.94 19.85 -28.58
C ASN A 85 12.88 19.69 -30.11
N TYR A 86 11.69 19.44 -30.63
CA TYR A 86 11.45 19.19 -32.05
C TYR A 86 10.02 19.58 -32.49
N GLU A 87 9.89 19.88 -33.77
CA GLU A 87 8.60 20.00 -34.48
C GLU A 87 8.39 18.77 -35.39
N PHE A 88 7.14 18.40 -35.63
CA PHE A 88 6.80 17.44 -36.68
C PHE A 88 6.48 18.18 -37.98
N LYS A 89 6.88 17.59 -39.12
CA LYS A 89 6.42 18.04 -40.44
C LYS A 89 5.90 16.89 -41.30
N VAL A 90 4.83 17.17 -42.04
CA VAL A 90 4.22 16.26 -43.03
C VAL A 90 4.15 17.01 -44.36
N LYS A 91 4.70 16.42 -45.42
CA LYS A 91 4.75 17.00 -46.78
C LYS A 91 5.25 18.47 -46.84
N GLY A 92 6.05 18.88 -45.85
CA GLY A 92 6.63 20.23 -45.72
C GLY A 92 5.90 21.19 -44.76
N LYS A 93 4.65 20.91 -44.36
CA LYS A 93 3.94 21.70 -43.35
C LYS A 93 4.34 21.29 -41.93
N THR A 94 4.43 22.24 -41.00
CA THR A 94 4.55 21.97 -39.56
C THR A 94 3.19 21.61 -38.97
N LEU A 95 3.17 20.59 -38.11
CA LEU A 95 1.99 20.26 -37.29
C LEU A 95 1.98 21.14 -36.04
N ASN A 96 0.84 21.74 -35.73
CA ASN A 96 0.56 22.41 -34.46
C ASN A 96 0.33 21.36 -33.37
N ASP A 97 1.14 21.40 -32.31
CA ASP A 97 1.08 20.52 -31.15
C ASP A 97 -0.35 20.32 -30.59
N PHE A 98 -1.19 21.36 -30.60
CA PHE A 98 -2.55 21.32 -30.02
C PHE A 98 -3.67 20.96 -31.00
N SER A 99 -3.35 20.62 -32.25
CA SER A 99 -4.33 20.15 -33.23
C SER A 99 -4.44 18.62 -33.25
N GLU A 100 -5.66 18.14 -33.43
CA GLU A 100 -5.98 16.74 -33.73
C GLU A 100 -5.40 16.33 -35.08
N ILE A 101 -5.17 15.03 -35.26
CA ILE A 101 -4.72 14.48 -36.54
C ILE A 101 -5.81 14.62 -37.63
N ALA A 102 -7.08 14.71 -37.24
CA ALA A 102 -8.21 15.06 -38.09
C ALA A 102 -8.06 16.42 -38.81
N ASP A 103 -7.38 17.40 -38.21
CA ASP A 103 -7.09 18.71 -38.85
C ASP A 103 -6.16 18.58 -40.06
N TYR A 104 -5.45 17.45 -40.20
CA TYR A 104 -4.42 17.23 -41.21
C TYR A 104 -4.83 16.12 -42.19
N PRO A 105 -5.65 16.41 -43.22
CA PRO A 105 -6.04 15.43 -44.27
C PRO A 105 -4.85 14.95 -45.13
N GLU A 106 -3.65 15.48 -44.90
CA GLU A 106 -2.39 14.96 -45.44
C GLU A 106 -1.85 13.74 -44.69
N ILE A 107 -2.34 13.46 -43.47
CA ILE A 107 -1.95 12.35 -42.62
C ILE A 107 -2.94 11.20 -42.86
N VAL A 108 -2.40 10.07 -43.32
CA VAL A 108 -3.12 8.87 -43.76
C VAL A 108 -2.27 7.64 -43.47
N ASP A 109 -2.84 6.45 -43.59
CA ASP A 109 -2.10 5.20 -43.42
C ASP A 109 -0.83 5.15 -44.30
N GLY A 110 0.28 4.75 -43.68
CA GLY A 110 1.61 4.67 -44.30
C GLY A 110 2.35 6.00 -44.50
N VAL A 111 1.83 7.16 -44.06
CA VAL A 111 2.50 8.46 -44.27
C VAL A 111 3.81 8.59 -43.46
N GLU A 112 4.81 9.29 -44.03
CA GLU A 112 6.05 9.65 -43.31
C GLU A 112 5.92 11.03 -42.64
N ILE A 113 6.00 11.05 -41.30
CA ILE A 113 6.11 12.27 -40.48
C ILE A 113 7.58 12.48 -40.15
N THR A 114 8.14 13.67 -40.41
CA THR A 114 9.55 13.97 -40.14
C THR A 114 9.72 14.82 -38.87
N MET A 115 10.48 14.33 -37.90
CA MET A 115 10.96 15.14 -36.77
C MET A 115 12.03 16.12 -37.26
N ASN A 116 11.90 17.40 -36.94
CA ASN A 116 12.91 18.42 -37.20
C ASN A 116 13.33 19.09 -35.89
N ALA A 117 14.63 19.21 -35.65
CA ALA A 117 15.16 19.79 -34.42
C ALA A 117 14.88 21.30 -34.37
N LEU A 118 14.33 21.77 -33.26
CA LEU A 118 14.11 23.20 -33.02
C LEU A 118 15.35 23.85 -32.37
N PRO A 119 15.55 25.18 -32.56
CA PRO A 119 16.50 25.93 -31.75
C PRO A 119 16.17 25.82 -30.26
N TYR A 120 17.20 25.83 -29.42
CA TYR A 120 17.00 25.81 -27.97
C TYR A 120 16.87 27.21 -27.38
N ASP A 121 15.99 27.34 -26.40
CA ASP A 121 15.99 28.42 -25.42
C ASP A 121 16.51 27.90 -24.05
N ALA A 122 16.63 28.78 -23.06
CA ALA A 122 17.14 28.42 -21.75
C ALA A 122 16.17 27.53 -20.92
N LYS A 123 14.91 27.35 -21.34
CA LYS A 123 13.94 26.45 -20.71
C LYS A 123 14.05 25.05 -21.31
N SER A 124 13.85 24.91 -22.61
CA SER A 124 13.95 23.66 -23.38
C SER A 124 15.32 22.98 -23.22
N ALA A 125 16.43 23.73 -23.23
CA ALA A 125 17.75 23.16 -23.02
C ALA A 125 17.94 22.62 -21.58
N ARG A 126 17.34 23.26 -20.56
CA ARG A 126 17.34 22.71 -19.20
C ARG A 126 16.50 21.45 -19.12
N VAL A 127 15.28 21.45 -19.67
CA VAL A 127 14.41 20.26 -19.74
C VAL A 127 15.13 19.09 -20.42
N HIS A 128 15.90 19.34 -21.48
CA HIS A 128 16.74 18.33 -22.12
C HIS A 128 17.82 17.74 -21.19
N VAL A 129 18.47 18.56 -20.36
CA VAL A 129 19.44 18.11 -19.34
C VAL A 129 18.75 17.27 -18.27
N TYR A 130 17.60 17.71 -17.74
CA TYR A 130 16.88 16.97 -16.69
C TYR A 130 16.30 15.65 -17.20
N ARG A 131 15.66 15.62 -18.39
CA ARG A 131 15.17 14.36 -18.99
C ARG A 131 16.30 13.36 -19.21
N LEU A 132 17.49 13.84 -19.58
CA LEU A 132 18.66 12.98 -19.67
C LEU A 132 19.13 12.49 -18.28
N ARG A 133 19.10 13.33 -17.23
CA ARG A 133 19.41 12.89 -15.86
C ARG A 133 18.42 11.84 -15.35
N GLU A 134 17.12 11.99 -15.61
CA GLU A 134 16.10 10.97 -15.29
C GLU A 134 16.51 9.62 -15.91
N LEU A 135 16.75 9.59 -17.21
CA LEU A 135 17.14 8.36 -17.93
C LEU A 135 18.45 7.75 -17.40
N LEU A 136 19.40 8.57 -16.93
CA LEU A 136 20.72 8.15 -16.44
C LEU A 136 20.76 7.70 -14.96
N TYR A 137 19.98 8.35 -14.09
CA TYR A 137 20.15 8.26 -12.63
C TYR A 137 18.88 7.89 -11.86
N SER A 138 17.68 8.18 -12.39
CA SER A 138 16.43 7.81 -11.72
C SER A 138 16.32 6.30 -11.60
N LYS A 139 16.05 5.79 -10.39
CA LYS A 139 15.66 4.39 -10.20
C LYS A 139 14.38 4.14 -10.99
N VAL A 140 14.12 2.89 -11.37
CA VAL A 140 12.93 2.56 -12.18
C VAL A 140 11.64 3.04 -11.52
N ASN A 141 11.57 2.98 -10.19
CA ASN A 141 10.41 3.38 -9.41
C ASN A 141 10.28 4.89 -9.20
N GLU A 142 11.33 5.69 -9.46
CA GLU A 142 11.46 7.13 -9.20
C GLU A 142 11.22 7.99 -10.46
N LEU A 143 10.82 7.39 -11.58
CA LEU A 143 10.30 8.14 -12.71
C LEU A 143 8.98 8.77 -12.28
N TYR A 144 9.01 10.06 -11.96
CA TYR A 144 7.83 10.87 -11.64
C TYR A 144 7.11 11.30 -12.93
N LEU A 145 5.81 11.59 -12.82
CA LEU A 145 5.03 12.30 -13.86
C LEU A 145 5.48 13.76 -14.08
N SER A 146 6.55 14.22 -13.42
CA SER A 146 7.22 15.51 -13.65
C SER A 146 7.93 15.62 -15.01
N THR A 147 7.73 14.64 -15.91
CA THR A 147 8.00 14.75 -17.35
C THR A 147 7.11 15.82 -17.98
N GLY A 148 7.40 17.09 -17.67
CA GLY A 148 6.75 18.31 -18.18
C GLY A 148 7.06 18.61 -19.64
N ILE A 149 6.91 17.60 -20.49
CA ILE A 149 6.71 17.70 -21.93
C ILE A 149 5.22 17.39 -22.14
N ILE A 150 4.29 18.35 -22.08
CA ILE A 150 4.41 19.82 -22.19
C ILE A 150 3.63 20.56 -21.08
N HIS A 151 4.07 21.77 -20.71
CA HIS A 151 3.28 22.75 -19.95
C HIS A 151 2.60 23.77 -20.89
N SER A 152 1.27 23.77 -20.97
CA SER A 152 0.47 24.87 -21.54
C SER A 152 -1.02 24.70 -21.26
N SER A 153 -1.68 25.80 -20.87
CA SER A 153 -3.12 25.89 -20.60
C SER A 153 -3.96 25.94 -21.90
N SER A 154 -4.13 24.79 -22.56
CA SER A 154 -5.06 24.61 -23.69
C SER A 154 -6.30 23.83 -23.27
N LYS A 155 -7.49 24.24 -23.74
CA LYS A 155 -8.78 23.59 -23.44
C LYS A 155 -9.03 22.31 -24.26
N HIS A 156 -8.07 21.88 -25.08
CA HIS A 156 -8.23 20.82 -26.09
C HIS A 156 -7.23 19.64 -25.98
N THR A 157 -6.65 19.38 -24.80
CA THR A 157 -5.89 18.12 -24.58
C THR A 157 -6.87 16.96 -24.38
N GLN A 158 -7.41 16.43 -25.48
CA GLN A 158 -8.63 15.61 -25.49
C GLN A 158 -8.43 14.09 -25.51
N HIS A 159 -7.28 13.54 -25.92
CA HIS A 159 -7.13 12.08 -26.06
C HIS A 159 -5.93 11.46 -25.29
N SER A 160 -5.78 10.14 -25.48
CA SER A 160 -4.80 9.15 -24.99
C SER A 160 -4.03 9.37 -23.66
N TYR A 161 -4.23 8.43 -22.73
CA TYR A 161 -3.08 7.62 -22.30
C TYR A 161 -2.81 6.60 -23.42
N PRO A 162 -1.55 6.26 -23.76
CA PRO A 162 -1.25 5.36 -24.87
C PRO A 162 -2.00 4.03 -24.85
N SER A 163 -2.47 3.58 -26.01
CA SER A 163 -3.08 2.27 -26.27
C SER A 163 -2.12 1.07 -26.08
N PHE A 164 -0.90 1.33 -25.61
CA PHE A 164 0.20 0.38 -25.39
C PHE A 164 -0.15 -0.78 -24.42
N ILE A 165 -1.21 -0.63 -23.60
CA ILE A 165 -1.70 -1.68 -22.71
C ILE A 165 -2.59 -2.68 -23.45
N ASN A 166 -3.27 -2.29 -24.53
CA ASN A 166 -4.07 -3.23 -25.33
C ASN A 166 -3.17 -4.26 -26.04
N SER A 167 -1.94 -3.88 -26.43
CA SER A 167 -0.94 -4.83 -26.93
C SER A 167 -0.51 -5.87 -25.87
N VAL A 168 -0.59 -5.57 -24.57
CA VAL A 168 -0.29 -6.54 -23.49
C VAL A 168 -1.38 -7.63 -23.38
N GLN A 169 -2.55 -7.44 -24.01
CA GLN A 169 -3.56 -8.50 -24.16
C GLN A 169 -3.24 -9.46 -25.33
N SER A 170 -2.27 -9.12 -26.20
CA SER A 170 -2.08 -9.79 -27.50
C SER A 170 -0.82 -10.65 -27.63
N GLU A 171 0.22 -10.42 -26.82
CA GLU A 171 1.35 -11.37 -26.73
C GLU A 171 1.09 -12.38 -25.60
N PRO A 172 0.91 -13.68 -25.90
CA PRO A 172 0.91 -14.69 -24.87
C PRO A 172 2.30 -14.75 -24.24
N TYR A 173 2.37 -14.51 -22.93
CA TYR A 173 3.55 -14.79 -22.10
C TYR A 173 3.77 -16.31 -22.05
N ASN A 174 4.33 -16.86 -23.13
CA ASN A 174 4.47 -18.30 -23.35
C ASN A 174 5.28 -19.01 -22.25
N ASP A 175 6.17 -18.28 -21.57
CA ASP A 175 6.79 -18.72 -20.31
C ASP A 175 5.99 -18.23 -19.10
N LEU A 176 4.87 -18.91 -18.79
CA LEU A 176 4.21 -18.80 -17.47
C LEU A 176 5.22 -19.00 -16.34
N GLY A 177 6.19 -19.90 -16.53
CA GLY A 177 7.31 -20.14 -15.63
C GLY A 177 8.24 -18.94 -15.43
N HIS A 178 8.36 -18.02 -16.39
CA HIS A 178 9.18 -16.82 -16.23
C HIS A 178 8.44 -15.71 -15.49
N ALA A 179 7.13 -15.57 -15.72
CA ALA A 179 6.25 -14.69 -14.93
C ALA A 179 6.15 -15.14 -13.46
N LEU A 180 6.13 -16.46 -13.23
CA LEU A 180 6.29 -17.05 -11.90
C LEU A 180 7.68 -16.72 -11.32
N ASN A 181 8.77 -17.13 -11.96
CA ASN A 181 10.13 -17.02 -11.41
C ASN A 181 10.51 -15.59 -10.98
N CYS A 182 10.03 -14.54 -11.66
CA CYS A 182 10.35 -13.14 -11.34
C CYS A 182 9.95 -12.68 -9.93
N ASP A 183 8.98 -13.33 -9.26
CA ASP A 183 8.61 -13.05 -7.85
C ASP A 183 9.08 -14.16 -6.88
N LEU A 184 9.74 -15.23 -7.35
CA LEU A 184 9.72 -16.55 -6.70
C LEU A 184 11.06 -17.20 -6.29
N GLU A 185 12.22 -16.57 -6.53
CA GLU A 185 13.53 -17.05 -6.00
C GLU A 185 13.66 -16.95 -4.45
N LEU A 186 12.63 -16.42 -3.78
CA LEU A 186 12.80 -15.55 -2.61
C LEU A 186 12.20 -16.10 -1.29
N LEU A 187 11.82 -17.39 -1.26
CA LEU A 187 11.10 -18.03 -0.14
C LEU A 187 11.75 -19.33 0.39
N GLN A 188 13.04 -19.57 0.16
CA GLN A 188 13.73 -20.81 0.57
C GLN A 188 13.87 -21.02 2.10
N LEU A 189 13.48 -20.06 2.94
CA LEU A 189 13.83 -20.01 4.37
C LEU A 189 12.98 -20.87 5.33
N GLU A 190 11.80 -21.38 4.93
CA GLU A 190 11.02 -22.34 5.76
C GLU A 190 11.33 -23.81 5.42
N GLY A 191 12.34 -24.09 4.56
CA GLY A 191 12.48 -25.38 3.87
C GLY A 191 13.63 -26.31 4.25
N GLN A 192 14.69 -25.85 4.95
CA GLN A 192 15.92 -26.67 5.14
C GLN A 192 16.40 -26.79 6.60
N PRO A 193 16.68 -28.02 7.10
CA PRO A 193 17.64 -28.21 8.18
C PRO A 193 19.06 -27.98 7.65
N MET A 194 19.91 -27.30 8.41
CA MET A 194 21.26 -26.94 7.95
C MET A 194 22.16 -28.15 7.70
N SER A 195 22.53 -28.37 6.44
CA SER A 195 23.74 -29.11 6.04
C SER A 195 24.64 -28.20 5.20
N LEU A 196 25.43 -27.36 5.89
CA LEU A 196 26.33 -26.40 5.25
C LEU A 196 27.42 -27.12 4.42
N ASN A 197 27.31 -27.12 3.09
CA ASN A 197 28.42 -27.40 2.19
C ASN A 197 28.16 -26.95 0.74
N ALA A 198 29.26 -26.62 0.03
CA ALA A 198 29.35 -26.40 -1.41
C ALA A 198 28.54 -25.23 -2.03
N PHE A 199 29.11 -24.02 -1.98
CA PHE A 199 29.25 -23.22 -3.20
C PHE A 199 30.62 -22.54 -3.27
N THR A 200 31.61 -23.29 -3.76
CA THR A 200 32.97 -22.79 -4.07
C THR A 200 33.35 -23.16 -5.49
N ALA A 201 32.95 -22.31 -6.45
CA ALA A 201 33.50 -22.29 -7.81
C ALA A 201 34.60 -21.21 -7.86
N SER A 202 35.83 -21.54 -7.47
CA SER A 202 36.86 -22.16 -8.32
C SER A 202 37.49 -21.17 -9.32
N ALA A 203 38.37 -20.30 -8.82
CA ALA A 203 39.19 -19.41 -9.64
C ALA A 203 40.56 -20.03 -9.94
N SER A 204 40.79 -20.42 -11.20
CA SER A 204 42.10 -20.75 -11.79
C SER A 204 41.94 -20.87 -13.33
N SER A 205 42.93 -20.55 -14.17
CA SER A 205 44.20 -19.86 -13.93
C SER A 205 44.74 -19.27 -15.24
N SER A 206 45.52 -18.20 -15.15
CA SER A 206 46.51 -17.82 -16.17
C SER A 206 47.65 -17.06 -15.51
N SER A 207 48.76 -17.75 -15.24
CA SER A 207 49.99 -17.17 -14.71
C SER A 207 50.93 -16.75 -15.84
N GLU A 208 51.58 -15.60 -15.73
CA GLU A 208 53.05 -15.54 -15.88
C GLU A 208 53.69 -14.26 -15.30
N GLU A 209 55.00 -14.39 -15.09
CA GLU A 209 55.92 -13.62 -14.24
C GLU A 209 56.11 -12.10 -14.51
N GLY A 210 56.77 -11.37 -13.59
CA GLY A 210 57.06 -9.94 -13.87
C GLY A 210 57.98 -9.05 -13.01
N LYS A 211 58.84 -9.55 -12.10
CA LYS A 211 60.01 -8.81 -11.56
C LYS A 211 59.83 -7.39 -10.92
N LYS A 212 59.78 -7.39 -9.58
CA LYS A 212 60.69 -6.67 -8.64
C LYS A 212 60.90 -5.13 -8.70
N LYS A 213 60.87 -4.54 -7.49
CA LYS A 213 61.36 -3.21 -7.01
C LYS A 213 60.43 -2.03 -7.26
N LYS A 214 60.39 -0.97 -6.45
CA LYS A 214 60.64 -0.65 -5.02
C LYS A 214 60.81 0.89 -4.95
N LYS A 215 60.36 1.50 -3.85
CA LYS A 215 60.79 2.81 -3.28
C LYS A 215 60.35 4.11 -3.99
N LYS A 216 59.76 4.99 -3.14
CA LYS A 216 60.07 6.43 -2.97
C LYS A 216 59.69 7.38 -4.12
N LYS A 217 59.40 8.67 -3.89
CA LYS A 217 58.91 9.50 -2.74
C LYS A 217 58.81 10.94 -3.32
N SER A 218 58.37 11.91 -2.50
CA SER A 218 58.69 13.36 -2.66
C SER A 218 58.10 14.09 -3.89
N SER A 219 57.88 15.42 -3.87
CA SER A 219 57.72 16.37 -2.74
C SER A 219 57.39 17.79 -3.22
N SER A 220 56.57 18.51 -2.45
CA SER A 220 56.67 19.95 -2.19
C SER A 220 55.81 20.24 -0.94
N SER A 221 56.32 20.76 0.19
CA SER A 221 56.86 22.11 0.48
C SER A 221 55.77 23.21 0.40
N THR A 222 55.57 24.10 1.38
CA THR A 222 56.34 24.44 2.62
C THR A 222 55.38 25.13 3.60
N ALA A 223 55.62 25.23 4.92
CA ALA A 223 56.60 26.13 5.56
C ALA A 223 56.97 25.66 6.99
N SER A 224 57.83 26.41 7.71
CA SER A 224 58.56 25.90 8.88
C SER A 224 58.92 26.92 9.98
N THR A 225 58.63 26.56 11.23
CA THR A 225 59.32 26.97 12.49
C THR A 225 59.10 25.81 13.49
N LYS A 226 60.09 25.18 14.16
CA LYS A 226 61.13 25.68 15.10
C LYS A 226 60.53 26.22 16.42
N VAL A 227 60.98 25.83 17.62
CA VAL A 227 62.01 24.81 18.02
C VAL A 227 61.81 24.40 19.50
N ASP A 228 62.46 23.30 19.95
CA ASP A 228 62.77 22.80 21.33
C ASP A 228 61.78 23.06 22.50
N ARG A 229 61.31 22.07 23.29
CA ARG A 229 61.94 20.91 24.00
C ARG A 229 62.82 21.29 25.21
N VAL A 230 62.23 21.24 26.41
CA VAL A 230 62.93 20.99 27.68
C VAL A 230 62.11 19.98 28.51
N GLU A 231 62.78 18.93 28.99
CA GLU A 231 62.26 17.94 29.94
C GLU A 231 62.82 18.24 31.34
N LEU A 232 62.01 18.21 32.40
CA LEU A 232 62.51 18.15 33.78
C LEU A 232 61.66 17.24 34.69
N LYS A 233 62.13 15.99 34.80
CA LYS A 233 62.49 15.29 36.05
C LYS A 233 61.65 15.52 37.33
N THR A 234 61.28 14.41 37.98
CA THR A 234 62.08 13.84 39.10
C THR A 234 61.86 12.32 39.23
N SER A 235 62.75 11.63 39.95
CA SER A 235 62.83 10.17 40.00
C SER A 235 63.48 9.64 41.29
N VAL A 236 62.76 8.82 42.06
CA VAL A 236 63.20 7.92 43.15
C VAL A 236 62.17 6.77 43.14
N LEU A 237 62.43 5.47 42.93
CA LEU A 237 63.37 4.46 43.48
C LEU A 237 62.97 3.86 44.83
N MET A 238 63.17 2.53 44.96
CA MET A 238 63.15 1.70 46.19
C MET A 238 61.75 1.49 46.83
N ASP A 239 61.34 0.32 47.35
CA ASP A 239 62.02 -0.97 47.64
C ASP A 239 61.06 -2.19 47.47
N GLU A 240 61.56 -3.40 47.75
CA GLU A 240 60.86 -4.70 47.70
C GLU A 240 60.45 -5.24 49.10
N GLU A 241 59.64 -6.31 49.08
CA GLU A 241 59.53 -7.42 50.08
C GLU A 241 58.90 -7.28 51.50
N GLU A 242 58.05 -8.30 51.76
CA GLU A 242 57.89 -9.15 52.96
C GLU A 242 57.00 -8.84 54.21
N MET A 243 56.31 -9.92 54.63
CA MET A 243 55.87 -10.32 55.99
C MET A 243 54.98 -9.37 56.84
N ALA A 244 54.25 -9.77 57.89
CA ALA A 244 53.54 -11.00 58.33
C ALA A 244 52.59 -10.55 59.51
N GLN A 245 51.83 -11.33 60.29
CA GLN A 245 51.56 -12.78 60.47
C GLN A 245 50.18 -12.91 61.19
N GLY A 246 49.52 -14.09 61.21
CA GLY A 246 48.27 -14.27 61.99
C GLY A 246 47.48 -15.56 61.74
N GLU A 247 47.84 -16.65 62.40
CA GLU A 247 47.17 -17.97 62.41
C GLU A 247 45.91 -18.01 63.35
N PRO A 248 45.17 -19.14 63.48
CA PRO A 248 45.15 -20.45 62.75
C PRO A 248 43.76 -20.75 62.11
N SER A 249 43.40 -21.87 61.47
CA SER A 249 44.02 -23.03 60.73
C SER A 249 42.85 -23.68 59.92
N GLY A 250 42.80 -24.88 59.32
CA GLY A 250 43.63 -26.10 59.15
C GLY A 250 42.66 -27.28 58.80
N ALA A 251 43.02 -28.41 58.18
CA ALA A 251 44.25 -28.91 57.55
C ALA A 251 43.92 -30.13 56.65
N GLU A 252 44.64 -30.34 55.52
CA GLU A 252 44.74 -31.62 54.75
C GLU A 252 43.42 -32.15 54.08
N ASN A 253 43.32 -32.86 52.94
CA ASN A 253 44.20 -33.53 51.94
C ASN A 253 43.43 -33.81 50.62
N LYS A 254 43.98 -34.23 49.47
CA LYS A 254 45.28 -34.10 48.73
C LYS A 254 45.03 -34.76 47.33
N GLY A 255 45.21 -34.09 46.19
CA GLY A 255 45.08 -34.74 44.85
C GLY A 255 44.99 -33.83 43.61
N ALA A 256 46.10 -33.66 42.88
CA ALA A 256 46.18 -33.02 41.55
C ALA A 256 45.69 -33.99 40.43
N ALA A 257 45.12 -33.61 39.28
CA ALA A 257 45.34 -32.49 38.36
C ALA A 257 46.61 -32.60 37.47
N SER A 258 46.41 -32.64 36.14
CA SER A 258 47.44 -32.38 35.11
C SER A 258 46.77 -31.95 33.79
N SER A 259 47.56 -31.48 32.83
CA SER A 259 47.10 -30.80 31.60
C SER A 259 48.03 -31.06 30.40
N ASN A 260 47.63 -30.53 29.23
CA ASN A 260 48.37 -30.39 27.97
C ASN A 260 48.55 -31.62 27.06
N GLY A 261 48.63 -31.35 25.75
CA GLY A 261 49.58 -32.07 24.86
C GLY A 261 48.99 -32.79 23.65
N SER A 262 48.84 -32.04 22.55
CA SER A 262 48.86 -32.48 21.14
C SER A 262 49.33 -33.92 20.80
N GLU A 263 48.62 -34.60 19.88
CA GLU A 263 49.13 -34.88 18.53
C GLU A 263 48.05 -35.43 17.56
N THR A 264 48.39 -35.48 16.26
CA THR A 264 47.48 -35.85 15.16
C THR A 264 47.44 -37.35 14.87
N SER A 265 46.24 -37.93 14.66
CA SER A 265 46.09 -39.07 13.74
C SER A 265 44.64 -39.22 13.24
N GLU A 266 44.48 -39.60 11.98
CA GLU A 266 43.17 -39.99 11.43
C GLU A 266 42.76 -41.37 11.97
N LYS A 267 41.49 -41.53 12.37
CA LYS A 267 40.85 -42.85 12.46
C LYS A 267 39.34 -42.75 12.37
N LYS A 268 38.75 -43.62 11.55
CA LYS A 268 37.30 -43.78 11.42
C LYS A 268 36.70 -44.30 12.72
N GLN A 269 35.71 -43.59 13.27
CA GLN A 269 34.72 -44.15 14.18
C GLN A 269 33.33 -43.72 13.70
N GLY A 270 32.41 -44.68 13.59
CA GLY A 270 31.06 -44.42 13.09
C GLY A 270 30.13 -43.96 14.22
N PHE A 271 29.40 -42.88 13.98
CA PHE A 271 28.27 -42.50 14.83
C PHE A 271 27.05 -43.33 14.44
N THR A 272 26.51 -44.07 15.40
CA THR A 272 25.23 -44.77 15.25
C THR A 272 24.09 -43.79 15.47
N ASN A 273 23.35 -43.46 14.40
CA ASN A 273 22.15 -42.64 14.50
C ASN A 273 21.08 -43.36 15.31
N LYS A 274 20.90 -42.97 16.57
CA LYS A 274 19.63 -43.20 17.27
C LYS A 274 18.58 -42.29 16.66
N ILE A 275 17.74 -42.86 15.79
CA ILE A 275 16.53 -42.20 15.31
C ILE A 275 15.60 -42.02 16.51
N SER A 276 15.47 -40.80 17.00
CA SER A 276 14.40 -40.44 17.93
C SER A 276 13.08 -40.37 17.15
N VAL A 277 12.14 -41.26 17.48
CA VAL A 277 10.77 -41.15 17.01
C VAL A 277 10.17 -39.90 17.64
N VAL A 278 9.90 -38.90 16.81
CA VAL A 278 9.19 -37.68 17.23
C VAL A 278 7.71 -38.01 17.28
N GLU A 279 7.17 -38.12 18.49
CA GLU A 279 5.73 -38.21 18.69
C GLU A 279 5.06 -36.97 18.10
N LEU A 280 4.05 -37.17 17.25
CA LEU A 280 3.30 -36.08 16.62
C LEU A 280 2.14 -35.68 17.55
N PRO A 281 1.88 -34.37 17.72
CA PRO A 281 0.78 -33.90 18.56
C PRO A 281 -0.56 -34.40 18.00
N HIS A 282 -1.36 -35.02 18.86
CA HIS A 282 -2.68 -35.55 18.54
C HIS A 282 -3.82 -34.61 18.97
N THR A 283 -3.53 -33.58 19.78
CA THR A 283 -4.47 -32.52 20.17
C THR A 283 -3.84 -31.12 20.02
N PRO A 284 -4.64 -30.04 19.96
CA PRO A 284 -4.12 -28.67 19.98
C PRO A 284 -3.31 -28.35 21.23
N ASP A 285 -3.65 -28.96 22.38
CA ASP A 285 -2.99 -28.74 23.67
C ASP A 285 -1.61 -29.42 23.76
N GLU A 286 -1.37 -30.47 22.97
CA GLU A 286 -0.07 -31.13 22.80
C GLU A 286 0.88 -30.36 21.86
N LEU A 287 0.39 -29.33 21.16
CA LEU A 287 1.19 -28.56 20.22
C LEU A 287 2.22 -27.72 20.99
N ASN A 288 3.51 -28.09 20.91
CA ASN A 288 4.59 -27.17 21.30
C ASN A 288 4.66 -26.02 20.28
N THR A 289 3.83 -25.01 20.52
CA THR A 289 3.52 -23.90 19.60
C THR A 289 4.76 -23.18 19.08
N LYS A 290 5.85 -23.12 19.87
CA LYS A 290 7.13 -22.44 19.58
C LYS A 290 7.85 -22.80 18.26
N ASN A 291 7.36 -23.76 17.47
CA ASN A 291 7.93 -24.11 16.15
C ASN A 291 6.99 -23.81 14.95
N LEU A 292 5.77 -23.33 15.17
CA LEU A 292 4.87 -22.77 14.14
C LEU A 292 4.44 -21.33 14.51
N TYR A 293 4.23 -21.12 15.80
CA TYR A 293 3.88 -19.89 16.49
C TYR A 293 5.10 -19.48 17.32
N ASP A 294 6.13 -18.98 16.63
CA ASP A 294 7.17 -18.17 17.26
C ASP A 294 7.09 -16.76 16.69
N PRO A 295 6.60 -15.77 17.47
CA PRO A 295 6.65 -14.36 17.08
C PRO A 295 8.08 -13.86 16.79
N GLU A 296 9.11 -14.50 17.34
CA GLU A 296 10.53 -14.18 17.06
C GLU A 296 11.05 -14.85 15.78
N SER A 297 10.27 -15.73 15.14
CA SER A 297 10.54 -16.26 13.79
C SER A 297 10.05 -15.36 12.65
N PHE A 298 9.28 -14.30 12.95
CA PHE A 298 8.88 -13.31 11.96
C PHE A 298 10.10 -12.52 11.49
N LYS A 299 10.63 -12.91 10.31
CA LYS A 299 11.79 -12.26 9.71
C LYS A 299 11.39 -11.08 8.83
N MET A 300 11.67 -9.87 9.28
CA MET A 300 11.57 -8.63 8.51
C MET A 300 12.40 -8.70 7.22
N ALA A 301 13.55 -9.39 7.24
CA ALA A 301 14.40 -9.58 6.06
C ALA A 301 13.68 -10.29 4.89
N SER A 302 12.61 -11.06 5.17
CA SER A 302 11.75 -11.65 4.12
C SER A 302 10.90 -10.63 3.34
N LEU A 303 11.05 -9.32 3.63
CA LEU A 303 10.54 -8.21 2.81
C LEU A 303 11.62 -7.55 1.94
N GLU A 304 12.91 -7.82 2.19
CA GLU A 304 14.03 -7.22 1.43
C GLU A 304 13.87 -7.45 -0.07
N PRO A 305 13.53 -8.65 -0.57
CA PRO A 305 13.38 -8.86 -2.01
C PRO A 305 12.20 -8.09 -2.63
N ILE A 306 11.12 -7.90 -1.87
CA ILE A 306 9.91 -7.21 -2.34
C ILE A 306 10.17 -5.70 -2.51
N ILE A 307 11.10 -5.15 -1.73
CA ILE A 307 11.59 -3.77 -1.84
C ILE A 307 12.71 -3.68 -2.90
N MET A 308 13.66 -4.63 -2.91
CA MET A 308 14.80 -4.70 -3.83
C MET A 308 14.42 -4.89 -5.31
N LEU A 309 13.22 -5.38 -5.63
CA LEU A 309 12.72 -5.43 -7.02
C LEU A 309 12.71 -4.05 -7.73
N SER A 310 12.81 -2.94 -6.97
CA SER A 310 13.04 -1.58 -7.48
C SER A 310 14.50 -1.25 -7.88
N ASN A 311 15.47 -1.94 -7.28
CA ASN A 311 16.89 -1.57 -7.23
C ASN A 311 17.76 -2.58 -8.02
N THR A 312 17.48 -2.77 -9.30
CA THR A 312 18.44 -3.42 -10.20
C THR A 312 19.65 -2.51 -10.42
N ASP A 313 20.87 -3.07 -10.41
CA ASP A 313 22.11 -2.35 -10.76
C ASP A 313 22.10 -1.93 -12.24
N LEU A 314 21.49 -0.77 -12.52
CA LEU A 314 21.38 -0.23 -13.86
C LEU A 314 22.78 0.16 -14.41
N PRO A 315 23.08 -0.09 -15.69
CA PRO A 315 24.38 0.24 -16.28
C PRO A 315 24.75 1.72 -16.13
N LYS A 316 25.66 2.04 -15.19
CA LYS A 316 26.19 3.40 -15.02
C LYS A 316 26.81 3.87 -16.37
N CYS A 317 26.48 5.09 -16.77
CA CYS A 317 26.83 5.66 -18.09
C CYS A 317 27.71 6.92 -18.00
N LEU A 318 27.51 7.75 -16.98
CA LEU A 318 28.39 8.86 -16.58
C LEU A 318 28.69 8.74 -15.08
N LYS A 319 29.66 9.50 -14.58
CA LYS A 319 29.78 9.76 -13.14
C LYS A 319 28.86 10.91 -12.74
N SER A 320 29.02 12.08 -13.37
CA SER A 320 28.25 13.29 -13.06
C SER A 320 27.99 14.18 -14.29
N ILE A 321 26.91 14.99 -14.22
CA ILE A 321 26.59 16.02 -15.22
C ILE A 321 25.87 17.21 -14.54
N THR A 322 26.64 18.15 -14.00
CA THR A 322 26.16 19.34 -13.27
C THR A 322 26.16 20.60 -14.13
N PHE A 323 25.45 21.65 -13.71
CA PHE A 323 25.68 23.00 -14.21
C PHE A 323 27.03 23.50 -13.69
N SER A 324 27.81 24.14 -14.57
CA SER A 324 29.17 24.57 -14.20
C SER A 324 29.13 25.82 -13.30
N ALA A 325 30.10 25.95 -12.40
CA ALA A 325 30.30 27.14 -11.57
C ALA A 325 30.62 28.43 -12.37
N TRP A 326 30.76 28.34 -13.70
CA TRP A 326 30.90 29.47 -14.62
C TRP A 326 29.57 30.07 -15.09
N ASN A 327 28.43 29.63 -14.53
CA ASN A 327 27.13 30.29 -14.72
C ASN A 327 26.97 31.47 -13.73
N PRO A 328 26.15 32.49 -14.06
CA PRO A 328 25.35 32.67 -15.27
C PRO A 328 26.20 33.06 -16.49
N VAL A 329 25.64 32.85 -17.69
CA VAL A 329 26.29 33.24 -18.95
C VAL A 329 26.53 34.76 -18.99
N PRO A 330 27.77 35.24 -19.26
CA PRO A 330 28.05 36.66 -19.46
C PRO A 330 27.26 37.25 -20.63
N GLU A 331 26.84 38.52 -20.54
CA GLU A 331 25.94 39.13 -21.54
C GLU A 331 26.50 39.08 -22.97
N SER A 332 27.81 39.31 -23.13
CA SER A 332 28.53 39.21 -24.41
C SER A 332 28.63 37.78 -24.99
N ARG A 333 28.19 36.77 -24.24
CA ARG A 333 28.01 35.37 -24.66
C ARG A 333 26.52 35.02 -24.87
N LYS A 334 25.59 35.58 -24.08
CA LYS A 334 24.14 35.48 -24.38
C LYS A 334 23.81 36.04 -25.76
N LEU A 335 24.40 37.19 -26.12
CA LEU A 335 24.32 37.79 -27.45
C LEU A 335 24.93 36.92 -28.59
N LYS A 336 25.56 35.79 -28.25
CA LYS A 336 26.09 34.78 -29.19
C LYS A 336 25.33 33.45 -29.10
N GLY A 337 24.18 33.46 -28.43
CA GLY A 337 23.27 32.33 -28.28
C GLY A 337 23.63 31.36 -27.15
N ASP A 338 24.61 31.65 -26.29
CA ASP A 338 24.92 30.78 -25.15
C ASP A 338 23.84 30.87 -24.07
N LEU A 339 23.39 29.72 -23.58
CA LEU A 339 22.24 29.57 -22.67
C LEU A 339 22.69 29.27 -21.23
N PHE A 340 23.61 28.30 -21.08
CA PHE A 340 24.27 27.93 -19.82
C PHE A 340 25.49 27.04 -20.10
N TYR A 341 26.32 26.82 -19.08
CA TYR A 341 27.46 25.90 -19.12
C TYR A 341 27.23 24.67 -18.24
N LEU A 342 27.72 23.51 -18.68
CA LEU A 342 27.70 22.25 -17.92
C LEU A 342 29.12 21.76 -17.65
N GLN A 343 29.25 20.91 -16.63
CA GLN A 343 30.44 20.11 -16.36
C GLN A 343 30.04 18.64 -16.31
N VAL A 344 30.70 17.82 -17.11
CA VAL A 344 30.48 16.37 -17.21
C VAL A 344 31.72 15.65 -16.75
N GLU A 345 31.58 14.63 -15.91
CA GLU A 345 32.64 13.66 -15.62
C GLU A 345 32.25 12.30 -16.19
N THR A 346 33.06 11.81 -17.13
CA THR A 346 32.83 10.54 -17.82
C THR A 346 33.40 9.36 -17.05
N LEU A 347 32.98 8.13 -17.39
CA LEU A 347 33.49 6.91 -16.77
C LEU A 347 34.98 6.67 -17.06
N GLU A 348 35.50 7.23 -18.15
CA GLU A 348 36.93 7.28 -18.50
C GLU A 348 37.74 8.25 -17.60
N ASN A 349 37.15 8.77 -16.51
CA ASN A 349 37.74 9.76 -15.59
C ASN A 349 38.10 11.10 -16.27
N THR A 350 37.41 11.46 -17.35
CA THR A 350 37.64 12.72 -18.07
C THR A 350 36.59 13.75 -17.67
N ILE A 351 37.05 14.94 -17.26
CA ILE A 351 36.18 16.11 -17.01
C ILE A 351 36.09 16.93 -18.29
N VAL A 352 34.87 17.19 -18.76
CA VAL A 352 34.58 17.96 -19.97
C VAL A 352 33.62 19.11 -19.66
N HIS A 353 33.92 20.31 -20.15
CA HIS A 353 33.07 21.48 -20.00
C HIS A 353 32.26 21.71 -21.29
N LEU A 354 30.94 21.78 -21.15
CA LEU A 354 30.02 21.95 -22.28
C LEU A 354 29.36 23.32 -22.25
N THR A 355 29.02 23.86 -23.41
CA THR A 355 28.13 25.01 -23.57
C THR A 355 26.83 24.54 -24.20
N ALA A 356 25.70 24.85 -23.56
CA ALA A 356 24.40 24.84 -24.21
C ALA A 356 24.23 26.15 -24.97
N ASN A 357 23.87 26.07 -26.24
CA ASN A 357 23.70 27.20 -27.14
C ASN A 357 22.38 27.02 -27.91
N ALA A 358 21.79 28.11 -28.42
CA ALA A 358 20.55 28.05 -29.20
C ALA A 358 20.62 27.10 -30.42
N SER A 359 21.84 26.82 -30.91
CA SER A 359 22.11 25.88 -32.01
C SER A 359 22.61 24.49 -31.57
N GLY A 360 22.31 24.06 -30.34
CA GLY A 360 22.69 22.78 -29.76
C GLY A 360 23.84 22.86 -28.74
N PHE A 361 24.53 21.75 -28.51
CA PHE A 361 25.53 21.61 -27.45
C PHE A 361 26.94 21.44 -28.03
N TYR A 362 27.97 22.04 -27.40
CA TYR A 362 29.36 21.86 -27.82
C TYR A 362 30.36 21.81 -26.64
N VAL A 363 31.51 21.15 -26.86
CA VAL A 363 32.64 21.16 -25.91
C VAL A 363 33.39 22.48 -26.00
N ASN A 364 33.45 23.24 -24.90
CA ASN A 364 34.20 24.49 -24.83
C ASN A 364 35.63 24.28 -24.32
N GLY A 365 36.48 25.28 -24.53
CA GLY A 365 37.92 25.21 -24.25
C GLY A 365 38.31 25.43 -22.79
N THR A 366 37.35 25.45 -21.85
CA THR A 366 37.60 25.60 -20.41
C THR A 366 38.45 24.44 -19.88
N LYS A 367 39.38 24.74 -18.96
CA LYS A 367 40.23 23.74 -18.31
C LYS A 367 40.32 24.01 -16.82
N GLY A 368 39.50 23.30 -16.04
CA GLY A 368 39.42 23.48 -14.59
C GLY A 368 39.08 24.92 -14.22
N SER A 369 39.93 25.58 -13.43
CA SER A 369 39.77 26.97 -13.01
C SER A 369 40.05 28.03 -14.09
N LYS A 370 40.39 27.63 -15.33
CA LYS A 370 40.58 28.56 -16.47
C LYS A 370 39.39 28.49 -17.43
N PHE A 371 38.45 29.41 -17.27
CA PHE A 371 37.28 29.57 -18.14
C PHE A 371 37.65 29.95 -19.57
N ASN A 372 37.02 29.29 -20.54
CA ASN A 372 37.06 29.65 -21.96
C ASN A 372 35.79 29.13 -22.66
N PRO A 373 34.79 29.99 -22.93
CA PRO A 373 33.52 29.58 -23.53
C PRO A 373 33.60 29.34 -25.05
N MET A 374 34.73 29.61 -25.70
CA MET A 374 34.92 29.28 -27.12
C MET A 374 34.99 27.76 -27.31
N PRO A 375 34.60 27.22 -28.49
CA PRO A 375 34.76 25.79 -28.78
C PRO A 375 36.21 25.32 -28.59
N ALA A 376 36.39 24.08 -28.10
CA ALA A 376 37.71 23.49 -27.90
C ALA A 376 38.44 23.24 -29.24
N ASN A 377 39.78 23.12 -29.19
CA ASN A 377 40.63 22.87 -30.38
C ASN A 377 40.24 21.61 -31.20
N LYS A 378 39.54 20.66 -30.58
CA LYS A 378 38.75 19.62 -31.26
C LYS A 378 37.27 19.86 -30.90
N PRO A 379 36.52 20.64 -31.69
CA PRO A 379 35.19 21.09 -31.31
C PRO A 379 34.15 20.00 -31.60
N HIS A 380 33.96 19.08 -30.65
CA HIS A 380 32.77 18.23 -30.67
C HIS A 380 31.55 19.12 -30.47
N LYS A 381 30.64 19.13 -31.44
CA LYS A 381 29.34 19.81 -31.41
C LYS A 381 28.28 18.84 -31.92
N ASN A 382 27.12 18.79 -31.26
CA ASN A 382 25.97 18.02 -31.71
C ASN A 382 24.69 18.84 -31.47
N GLN A 383 23.60 18.54 -32.17
CA GLN A 383 22.31 19.20 -31.93
C GLN A 383 21.69 18.75 -30.59
N THR A 384 21.92 17.51 -30.17
CA THR A 384 21.44 16.97 -28.89
C THR A 384 22.58 16.79 -27.90
N LEU A 385 22.26 16.86 -26.60
CA LEU A 385 23.22 16.56 -25.54
C LEU A 385 23.61 15.07 -25.55
N LEU A 386 22.65 14.16 -25.81
CA LEU A 386 22.94 12.73 -25.94
C LEU A 386 23.96 12.45 -27.06
N GLY A 387 23.72 13.00 -28.25
CA GLY A 387 24.65 12.85 -29.38
C GLY A 387 26.05 13.34 -29.02
N LEU A 388 26.16 14.51 -28.37
CA LEU A 388 27.45 15.03 -27.92
C LEU A 388 28.14 14.10 -26.91
N LEU A 389 27.41 13.52 -25.97
CA LEU A 389 27.95 12.57 -24.99
C LEU A 389 28.45 11.28 -25.65
N CYS A 390 27.67 10.74 -26.59
CA CYS A 390 28.10 9.62 -27.43
C CYS A 390 29.34 9.96 -28.27
N ASP A 391 29.52 11.21 -28.70
CA ASP A 391 30.66 11.68 -29.49
C ASP A 391 31.93 11.96 -28.65
N ILE A 392 31.84 12.11 -27.33
CA ILE A 392 32.99 12.35 -26.43
C ILE A 392 33.35 11.17 -25.51
N SER A 393 32.43 10.25 -25.23
CA SER A 393 32.66 9.08 -24.35
C SER A 393 32.28 7.77 -25.05
N PRO A 394 33.27 6.93 -25.41
CA PRO A 394 33.02 5.57 -25.89
C PRO A 394 32.29 4.68 -24.87
N LEU A 395 32.53 4.84 -23.57
CA LEU A 395 31.80 4.08 -22.54
C LEU A 395 30.34 4.50 -22.47
N PHE A 396 30.04 5.81 -22.57
CA PHE A 396 28.66 6.30 -22.65
C PHE A 396 27.94 5.72 -23.88
N ARG A 397 28.55 5.81 -25.07
CA ARG A 397 28.02 5.25 -26.33
C ARG A 397 27.73 3.74 -26.22
N THR A 398 28.50 3.01 -25.40
CA THR A 398 28.39 1.56 -25.22
C THR A 398 27.41 1.15 -24.11
N ASN A 399 27.26 1.95 -23.05
CA ASN A 399 26.42 1.61 -21.90
C ASN A 399 25.01 2.20 -22.00
N PHE A 400 24.81 3.36 -22.63
CA PHE A 400 23.49 3.98 -22.72
C PHE A 400 22.45 3.11 -23.44
N PRO A 401 22.76 2.39 -24.55
CA PRO A 401 21.82 1.43 -25.14
C PRO A 401 21.47 0.28 -24.17
N LYS A 402 22.46 -0.25 -23.42
CA LYS A 402 22.24 -1.33 -22.44
C LYS A 402 21.35 -0.87 -21.28
N LEU A 403 21.50 0.39 -20.85
CA LEU A 403 20.67 1.03 -19.83
C LEU A 403 19.21 1.12 -20.28
N LEU A 404 18.95 1.53 -21.52
CA LEU A 404 17.59 1.56 -22.07
C LEU A 404 17.01 0.14 -22.23
N SER A 405 17.78 -0.81 -22.78
CA SER A 405 17.34 -2.22 -22.85
C SER A 405 17.06 -2.84 -21.49
N ALA A 406 17.82 -2.48 -20.45
CA ALA A 406 17.59 -2.94 -19.08
C ALA A 406 16.28 -2.36 -18.49
N ARG A 407 15.97 -1.09 -18.76
CA ARG A 407 14.69 -0.47 -18.36
C ARG A 407 13.49 -1.11 -19.05
N HIS A 408 13.62 -1.50 -20.32
CA HIS A 408 12.52 -2.09 -21.11
C HIS A 408 12.23 -3.58 -20.82
N LYS A 409 13.13 -4.30 -20.13
CA LYS A 409 12.90 -5.69 -19.70
C LYS A 409 11.90 -5.86 -18.56
N LYS A 410 11.51 -4.78 -17.90
CA LYS A 410 10.54 -4.79 -16.78
C LYS A 410 9.11 -4.65 -17.30
N HIS A 411 8.16 -5.21 -16.56
CA HIS A 411 6.75 -5.10 -16.94
C HIS A 411 6.31 -3.62 -16.96
N PRO A 412 5.45 -3.15 -17.89
CA PRO A 412 5.04 -1.75 -17.95
C PRO A 412 4.58 -1.17 -16.61
N PHE A 413 3.81 -1.96 -15.84
CA PHE A 413 3.31 -1.55 -14.52
C PHE A 413 4.39 -1.41 -13.42
N GLU A 414 5.58 -1.95 -13.60
CA GLU A 414 6.72 -1.62 -12.71
C GLU A 414 7.29 -0.22 -13.00
N VAL A 415 7.32 0.16 -14.28
CA VAL A 415 8.03 1.36 -14.76
C VAL A 415 7.13 2.60 -14.88
N THR A 416 5.81 2.43 -15.01
CA THR A 416 4.87 3.57 -15.08
C THR A 416 4.90 4.37 -13.77
N PRO A 417 4.97 5.72 -13.82
CA PRO A 417 4.86 6.57 -12.63
C PRO A 417 3.52 6.40 -11.89
N VAL A 418 3.55 6.51 -10.56
CA VAL A 418 2.32 6.59 -9.74
C VAL A 418 1.86 8.04 -9.57
N PRO A 419 0.54 8.33 -9.53
CA PRO A 419 0.02 9.70 -9.44
C PRO A 419 0.18 10.34 -8.05
N PHE A 420 0.41 9.53 -7.00
CA PHE A 420 0.63 9.99 -5.63
C PHE A 420 1.71 9.14 -4.95
N SER A 421 2.51 9.75 -4.07
CA SER A 421 3.52 9.05 -3.28
C SER A 421 2.87 8.12 -2.24
N VAL A 422 3.28 6.85 -2.21
CA VAL A 422 2.83 5.88 -1.21
C VAL A 422 3.69 5.98 0.05
N ASN A 423 3.05 6.19 1.21
CA ASN A 423 3.71 6.09 2.51
C ASN A 423 4.20 4.65 2.75
N GLN A 424 5.47 4.49 3.12
CA GLN A 424 6.06 3.19 3.44
C GLN A 424 6.76 3.25 4.80
N TRP A 425 6.24 2.49 5.78
CA TRP A 425 6.77 2.46 7.15
C TRP A 425 8.16 1.83 7.29
N ILE A 426 8.62 1.07 6.28
CA ILE A 426 9.95 0.44 6.20
C ILE A 426 10.61 0.75 4.87
N ASN A 427 11.93 0.87 4.88
CA ASN A 427 12.76 0.96 3.67
C ASN A 427 14.18 0.42 3.94
N ILE A 428 14.96 0.18 2.89
CA ILE A 428 16.34 -0.30 2.99
C ILE A 428 17.27 0.88 3.28
N GLU A 429 18.28 0.68 4.13
CA GLU A 429 19.29 1.71 4.44
C GLU A 429 20.19 1.96 3.21
N GLU A 430 20.00 3.11 2.56
CA GLU A 430 20.81 3.49 1.40
C GLU A 430 22.11 4.19 1.81
N LYS A 431 23.24 3.66 1.32
CA LYS A 431 24.56 4.25 1.57
C LYS A 431 24.66 5.61 0.89
N HIS A 432 24.99 6.65 1.68
CA HIS A 432 25.11 8.02 1.19
C HIS A 432 26.39 8.21 0.34
N GLU A 433 26.37 7.75 -0.91
CA GLU A 433 27.45 7.97 -1.88
C GLU A 433 27.56 9.45 -2.31
N TYR A 434 28.73 9.86 -2.78
CA TYR A 434 28.94 11.18 -3.38
C TYR A 434 28.19 11.30 -4.71
N ASP A 435 27.13 12.09 -4.73
CA ASP A 435 26.41 12.48 -5.95
C ASP A 435 26.26 14.00 -6.03
N PRO A 436 26.94 14.67 -6.97
CA PRO A 436 26.82 16.11 -7.16
C PRO A 436 25.54 16.49 -7.93
N ASN A 437 24.80 15.55 -8.53
CA ASN A 437 23.50 15.81 -9.14
C ASN A 437 22.44 15.99 -8.03
N ARG A 438 22.32 15.04 -7.09
CA ARG A 438 21.49 15.16 -5.87
C ARG A 438 21.78 16.43 -5.07
N ALA A 439 23.06 16.80 -4.96
CA ALA A 439 23.48 18.01 -4.25
C ALA A 439 23.07 19.32 -4.94
N GLU A 440 22.78 19.29 -6.25
CA GLU A 440 22.31 20.44 -7.03
C GLU A 440 20.77 20.48 -7.10
N GLU A 441 20.14 19.31 -7.22
CA GLU A 441 18.68 19.16 -7.27
C GLU A 441 17.97 19.51 -5.95
N SER A 442 18.64 19.32 -4.81
CA SER A 442 18.15 19.75 -3.50
C SER A 442 17.89 21.26 -3.45
N PHE A 443 18.77 22.10 -4.00
CA PHE A 443 18.60 23.56 -4.02
C PHE A 443 17.36 24.01 -4.80
N PHE A 444 17.09 23.40 -5.96
CA PHE A 444 15.90 23.71 -6.75
C PHE A 444 14.62 23.23 -6.07
N THR A 445 14.64 22.03 -5.47
CA THR A 445 13.48 21.42 -4.82
C THR A 445 13.11 22.16 -3.52
N MET A 446 14.09 22.53 -2.71
CA MET A 446 13.93 23.12 -1.38
C MET A 446 13.31 24.52 -1.40
N LEU A 447 13.71 25.36 -2.37
CA LEU A 447 13.23 26.74 -2.47
C LEU A 447 11.96 26.89 -3.31
N GLY A 448 11.53 25.84 -4.04
CA GLY A 448 10.47 25.90 -5.05
C GLY A 448 10.76 26.87 -6.20
N ALA A 449 11.96 27.46 -6.23
CA ALA A 449 12.43 28.45 -7.21
C ALA A 449 12.96 27.76 -8.48
N ASP A 450 12.18 26.81 -9.00
CA ASP A 450 12.54 26.00 -10.15
C ASP A 450 12.36 26.81 -11.46
N PRO A 451 13.45 27.16 -12.17
CA PRO A 451 13.37 27.95 -13.39
C PRO A 451 12.78 27.19 -14.59
N ARG A 452 12.39 25.91 -14.43
CA ARG A 452 11.57 25.15 -15.38
C ARG A 452 10.08 25.55 -15.29
N ILE A 453 9.61 25.86 -14.10
CA ILE A 453 8.19 26.05 -13.78
C ILE A 453 7.81 27.52 -13.98
N GLN A 454 6.83 27.75 -14.85
CA GLN A 454 6.11 29.02 -14.91
C GLN A 454 5.12 29.04 -13.75
N GLN A 455 5.00 30.16 -13.03
CA GLN A 455 4.01 30.30 -11.94
C GLN A 455 2.62 29.91 -12.47
N ARG A 456 2.00 28.94 -11.80
CA ARG A 456 0.72 28.36 -12.20
C ARG A 456 -0.43 29.07 -11.52
N GLU A 457 -1.45 29.42 -12.27
CA GLU A 457 -2.68 29.97 -11.69
C GLU A 457 -3.61 28.81 -11.32
N TRP A 458 -3.24 28.06 -10.27
CA TRP A 458 -3.89 26.80 -9.87
C TRP A 458 -5.41 26.88 -9.77
N ASN A 459 -5.94 28.00 -9.26
CA ASN A 459 -7.37 28.21 -9.20
C ASN A 459 -7.98 28.34 -10.61
N GLU A 460 -7.37 29.10 -11.52
CA GLU A 460 -7.88 29.23 -12.90
C GLU A 460 -7.80 27.89 -13.63
N GLU A 461 -6.69 27.16 -13.52
CA GLU A 461 -6.55 25.82 -14.12
C GLU A 461 -7.61 24.83 -13.57
N TYR A 462 -7.86 24.86 -12.26
CA TYR A 462 -8.85 23.99 -11.60
C TYR A 462 -10.30 24.37 -11.94
N GLN A 463 -10.66 25.66 -11.89
CA GLN A 463 -12.01 26.10 -12.28
C GLN A 463 -12.24 25.92 -13.79
N SER A 464 -11.27 26.25 -14.65
CA SER A 464 -11.39 25.99 -16.09
C SER A 464 -11.64 24.52 -16.40
N CYS A 465 -11.08 23.57 -15.62
CA CYS A 465 -11.42 22.16 -15.73
C CYS A 465 -12.86 21.86 -15.27
N LYS A 466 -13.33 22.42 -14.15
CA LYS A 466 -14.73 22.25 -13.69
C LYS A 466 -15.76 22.90 -14.62
N GLU A 467 -15.37 23.93 -15.38
CA GLU A 467 -16.22 24.68 -16.32
C GLU A 467 -16.33 24.05 -17.73
N LEU A 468 -15.52 23.03 -18.03
CA LEU A 468 -15.61 22.30 -19.30
C LEU A 468 -17.02 21.71 -19.51
N PRO A 469 -17.41 21.43 -20.78
CA PRO A 469 -18.63 20.71 -21.08
C PRO A 469 -18.76 19.39 -20.30
N SER A 470 -20.01 18.95 -20.13
CA SER A 470 -20.34 17.68 -19.45
C SER A 470 -21.58 16.99 -20.03
N GLY A 471 -22.05 17.42 -21.20
CA GLY A 471 -23.29 16.91 -21.81
C GLY A 471 -23.10 15.50 -22.37
N THR A 472 -22.15 15.34 -23.29
CA THR A 472 -21.80 14.03 -23.85
C THR A 472 -20.97 13.20 -22.87
N MET A 473 -20.69 11.95 -23.25
CA MET A 473 -19.77 11.07 -22.52
C MET A 473 -18.31 11.52 -22.66
N GLU A 474 -17.93 11.98 -23.84
CA GLU A 474 -16.58 12.42 -24.21
C GLU A 474 -16.21 13.76 -23.54
N ASP A 475 -17.17 14.67 -23.44
CA ASP A 475 -17.10 15.88 -22.61
C ASP A 475 -16.72 15.53 -21.17
N ARG A 476 -17.47 14.60 -20.54
CA ARG A 476 -17.26 14.15 -19.17
C ARG A 476 -15.92 13.45 -18.99
N LEU A 477 -15.52 12.59 -19.93
CA LEU A 477 -14.22 11.92 -19.91
C LEU A 477 -13.07 12.94 -19.95
N THR A 478 -13.16 13.92 -20.85
CA THR A 478 -12.18 15.02 -20.97
C THR A 478 -12.10 15.82 -19.68
N ARG A 479 -13.25 16.28 -19.16
CA ARG A 479 -13.37 17.03 -17.91
C ARG A 479 -12.75 16.29 -16.73
N ASP A 480 -13.13 15.04 -16.54
CA ASP A 480 -12.71 14.24 -15.39
C ASP A 480 -11.20 13.93 -15.46
N ARG A 481 -10.64 13.64 -16.66
CA ARG A 481 -9.20 13.44 -16.87
C ARG A 481 -8.40 14.71 -16.60
N THR A 482 -8.80 15.85 -17.17
CA THR A 482 -8.07 17.11 -16.97
C THR A 482 -8.12 17.55 -15.51
N LEU A 483 -9.29 17.46 -14.87
CA LEU A 483 -9.44 17.78 -13.45
C LEU A 483 -8.59 16.87 -12.54
N PHE A 484 -8.51 15.56 -12.83
CA PHE A 484 -7.64 14.64 -12.10
C PHE A 484 -6.16 15.03 -12.25
N LYS A 485 -5.68 15.31 -13.48
CA LYS A 485 -4.29 15.70 -13.75
C LYS A 485 -3.89 16.99 -13.02
N ILE A 486 -4.70 18.05 -13.12
CA ILE A 486 -4.45 19.32 -12.41
C ILE A 486 -4.44 19.11 -10.89
N HIS A 487 -5.30 18.23 -10.36
CA HIS A 487 -5.33 17.91 -8.93
C HIS A 487 -4.07 17.15 -8.46
N CYS A 488 -3.57 16.18 -9.23
CA CYS A 488 -2.32 15.49 -8.91
C CYS A 488 -1.12 16.46 -8.87
N ASP A 489 -0.98 17.31 -9.89
CA ASP A 489 0.05 18.34 -9.95
C ASP A 489 -0.01 19.29 -8.73
N PHE A 490 -1.23 19.72 -8.36
CA PHE A 490 -1.46 20.60 -7.21
C PHE A 490 -1.06 19.94 -5.89
N VAL A 491 -1.38 18.66 -5.71
CA VAL A 491 -1.01 17.91 -4.49
C VAL A 491 0.51 17.76 -4.34
N ASP A 492 1.24 17.46 -5.41
CA ASP A 492 2.71 17.39 -5.38
C ASP A 492 3.34 18.75 -5.01
N ALA A 493 2.86 19.83 -5.63
CA ALA A 493 3.30 21.19 -5.31
C ALA A 493 2.95 21.58 -3.86
N ALA A 494 1.77 21.21 -3.37
CA ALA A 494 1.32 21.45 -2.00
C ALA A 494 2.17 20.69 -0.96
N VAL A 495 2.57 19.45 -1.25
CA VAL A 495 3.47 18.68 -0.36
C VAL A 495 4.85 19.33 -0.28
N LYS A 496 5.41 19.75 -1.41
CA LYS A 496 6.71 20.45 -1.46
C LYS A 496 6.67 21.78 -0.69
N GLY A 497 5.60 22.56 -0.85
CA GLY A 497 5.44 23.83 -0.12
C GLY A 497 5.18 23.66 1.37
N ALA A 498 4.33 22.70 1.78
CA ALA A 498 4.08 22.42 3.19
C ALA A 498 5.37 21.99 3.93
N LYS A 499 6.25 21.23 3.26
CA LYS A 499 7.60 20.94 3.76
C LYS A 499 8.41 22.23 3.94
N ALA A 500 8.52 23.06 2.91
CA ALA A 500 9.31 24.31 2.95
C ALA A 500 8.83 25.32 4.00
N VAL A 501 7.51 25.36 4.31
CA VAL A 501 6.93 26.11 5.43
C VAL A 501 7.43 25.55 6.78
N VAL A 502 7.26 24.24 7.01
CA VAL A 502 7.61 23.60 8.30
C VAL A 502 9.12 23.57 8.55
N GLU A 503 9.92 23.41 7.50
CA GLU A 503 11.39 23.45 7.50
C GLU A 503 11.92 24.91 7.57
N LYS A 504 11.05 25.92 7.56
CA LYS A 504 11.34 27.37 7.69
C LYS A 504 12.20 27.95 6.55
N TYR A 505 12.17 27.33 5.37
CA TYR A 505 12.77 27.88 4.15
C TYR A 505 11.93 29.03 3.56
N LEU A 506 10.65 29.12 3.92
CA LEU A 506 9.74 30.20 3.55
C LEU A 506 9.55 31.19 4.69
N SER A 507 9.56 32.48 4.36
CA SER A 507 9.10 33.55 5.26
C SER A 507 7.59 33.75 5.12
N PRO A 508 6.85 34.04 6.21
CA PRO A 508 5.43 34.37 6.14
C PRO A 508 5.21 35.75 5.52
N ILE A 509 4.02 35.96 4.97
CA ILE A 509 3.58 37.25 4.41
C ILE A 509 3.27 38.26 5.53
N ASN A 510 2.80 37.75 6.66
CA ASN A 510 2.47 38.48 7.88
C ASN A 510 3.47 38.15 9.02
N PRO A 511 4.77 38.51 8.92
CA PRO A 511 5.80 38.15 9.90
C PRO A 511 5.64 38.82 11.27
N ILE A 512 4.73 39.80 11.39
CA ILE A 512 4.40 40.50 12.63
C ILE A 512 3.39 39.68 13.47
N ASP A 513 2.57 38.85 12.82
CA ASP A 513 1.47 38.12 13.46
C ASP A 513 1.99 36.90 14.25
N LYS A 514 1.17 36.43 15.21
CA LYS A 514 1.44 35.20 15.97
C LYS A 514 1.72 34.04 15.00
N LYS A 515 2.70 33.18 15.30
CA LYS A 515 3.13 32.05 14.45
C LYS A 515 2.00 31.12 14.00
N THR A 516 0.92 31.05 14.77
CA THR A 516 -0.25 30.22 14.50
C THR A 516 -1.23 30.87 13.51
N SER A 517 -1.18 32.20 13.40
CA SER A 517 -1.86 33.02 12.37
C SER A 517 -0.98 33.30 11.15
N GLN A 518 0.25 32.78 11.09
CA GLN A 518 1.17 33.04 9.98
C GLN A 518 0.78 32.29 8.70
N VAL A 519 0.82 33.04 7.60
CA VAL A 519 0.40 32.63 6.26
C VAL A 519 1.59 32.72 5.30
N TYR A 520 1.71 31.73 4.42
CA TYR A 520 2.80 31.62 3.45
C TYR A 520 2.22 31.43 2.06
N ILE A 521 2.89 31.93 1.03
CA ILE A 521 2.59 31.59 -0.38
C ILE A 521 3.86 31.09 -1.04
N GLN A 522 3.75 29.97 -1.76
CA GLN A 522 4.78 29.47 -2.66
C GLN A 522 4.10 28.87 -3.89
N ASN A 523 4.62 29.14 -5.08
CA ASN A 523 4.06 28.68 -6.36
C ASN A 523 2.53 28.89 -6.47
N ASN A 524 2.03 30.07 -6.06
CA ASN A 524 0.61 30.44 -6.04
C ASN A 524 -0.34 29.51 -5.24
N ILE A 525 0.20 28.73 -4.30
CA ILE A 525 -0.56 27.99 -3.29
C ILE A 525 -0.47 28.76 -1.96
N PHE A 526 -1.61 28.94 -1.31
CA PHE A 526 -1.75 29.51 0.03
C PHE A 526 -1.53 28.41 1.09
N PHE A 527 -0.71 28.68 2.09
CA PHE A 527 -0.42 27.75 3.18
C PHE A 527 -0.66 28.40 4.55
N SER A 528 -1.35 27.68 5.44
CA SER A 528 -1.59 28.08 6.83
C SER A 528 -1.47 26.89 7.80
N PHE A 529 -1.14 27.16 9.07
CA PHE A 529 -1.13 26.15 10.12
C PHE A 529 -2.52 25.95 10.73
N SER A 530 -2.95 24.70 10.96
CA SER A 530 -4.19 24.40 11.71
C SER A 530 -3.96 24.41 13.22
N ILE A 531 -3.37 25.47 13.78
CA ILE A 531 -3.00 25.59 15.20
C ILE A 531 -3.58 26.90 15.74
N ASN A 532 -4.05 26.91 17.00
CA ASN A 532 -4.78 28.06 17.57
C ASN A 532 -3.87 29.13 18.21
N SER A 533 -4.38 30.37 18.32
CA SER A 533 -3.74 31.50 19.01
C SER A 533 -3.97 31.49 20.53
N GLU A 534 -2.99 31.95 21.31
CA GLU A 534 -2.93 31.73 22.77
C GLU A 534 -3.88 32.63 23.60
N ASP A 535 -5.16 32.28 23.70
CA ASP A 535 -6.12 32.93 24.61
C ASP A 535 -7.05 31.92 25.34
N ALA A 536 -6.63 30.65 25.42
CA ALA A 536 -7.34 29.56 26.09
C ALA A 536 -6.58 29.05 27.33
N LYS A 537 -7.32 28.59 28.36
CA LYS A 537 -6.74 28.14 29.65
C LYS A 537 -6.06 26.77 29.62
N ASP A 538 -6.23 26.00 28.54
CA ASP A 538 -5.63 24.69 28.36
C ASP A 538 -5.37 24.46 26.87
N GLU A 539 -4.10 24.25 26.49
CA GLU A 539 -3.70 24.10 25.08
C GLU A 539 -4.13 22.76 24.47
N ASN A 540 -4.35 21.74 25.31
CA ASN A 540 -4.32 20.33 24.90
C ASN A 540 -5.49 19.91 23.98
N ASP A 541 -6.67 20.47 24.18
CA ASP A 541 -7.86 20.15 23.38
C ASP A 541 -8.07 21.11 22.20
N MET A 542 -7.59 22.35 22.30
CA MET A 542 -7.79 23.37 21.26
C MET A 542 -7.09 23.00 19.95
N ASP A 543 -5.92 22.36 20.03
CA ASP A 543 -5.20 21.79 18.89
C ASP A 543 -5.99 20.67 18.20
N LYS A 544 -6.63 19.80 19.01
CA LYS A 544 -7.43 18.67 18.54
C LYS A 544 -8.69 19.17 17.81
N PHE A 545 -9.31 20.26 18.28
CA PHE A 545 -10.41 20.92 17.59
C PHE A 545 -9.98 21.56 16.26
N ALA A 546 -8.87 22.31 16.21
CA ALA A 546 -8.39 22.93 14.97
C ALA A 546 -8.06 21.88 13.89
N TYR A 547 -7.40 20.78 14.28
CA TYR A 547 -7.11 19.67 13.37
C TYR A 547 -8.42 19.00 12.88
N GLN A 548 -9.42 18.83 13.75
CA GLN A 548 -10.71 18.26 13.34
C GLN A 548 -11.53 19.18 12.44
N ASN A 549 -11.48 20.50 12.64
CA ASN A 549 -12.13 21.47 11.77
C ASN A 549 -11.54 21.42 10.36
N ALA A 550 -10.21 21.39 10.21
CA ALA A 550 -9.57 21.21 8.89
C ALA A 550 -9.98 19.88 8.23
N ASN A 551 -10.06 18.77 8.99
CA ASN A 551 -10.57 17.49 8.46
C ASN A 551 -12.05 17.59 8.00
N ASN A 552 -12.88 18.42 8.66
CA ASN A 552 -14.28 18.59 8.34
C ASN A 552 -14.48 19.52 7.12
N ASP A 553 -13.75 20.63 7.04
CA ASP A 553 -13.78 21.56 5.91
C ASP A 553 -13.42 20.86 4.59
N LEU A 554 -12.32 20.09 4.57
CA LEU A 554 -11.94 19.29 3.40
C LEU A 554 -13.05 18.30 2.99
N LYS A 555 -13.80 17.73 3.94
CA LYS A 555 -14.97 16.88 3.63
C LYS A 555 -16.15 17.67 3.09
N GLY A 556 -16.36 18.89 3.56
CA GLY A 556 -17.33 19.81 2.98
C GLY A 556 -16.98 20.17 1.53
N VAL A 557 -15.72 20.50 1.26
CA VAL A 557 -15.20 20.71 -0.10
C VAL A 557 -15.38 19.47 -0.98
N MET A 558 -15.13 18.26 -0.45
CA MET A 558 -15.44 17.00 -1.15
C MET A 558 -16.93 16.88 -1.47
N ALA A 559 -17.81 17.12 -0.51
CA ALA A 559 -19.27 17.00 -0.69
C ALA A 559 -19.80 18.00 -1.75
N PHE A 560 -19.36 19.27 -1.72
CA PHE A 560 -19.71 20.25 -2.74
C PHE A 560 -19.14 19.91 -4.13
N ASN A 561 -17.97 19.27 -4.20
CA ASN A 561 -17.44 18.73 -5.46
C ASN A 561 -18.26 17.55 -5.99
N GLU A 562 -18.78 16.68 -5.11
CA GLU A 562 -19.63 15.55 -5.52
C GLU A 562 -21.06 16.00 -5.91
N ALA A 563 -21.58 17.05 -5.28
CA ALA A 563 -22.85 17.70 -5.67
C ALA A 563 -22.79 18.37 -7.07
N ASP A 564 -21.60 18.85 -7.48
CA ASP A 564 -21.28 19.25 -8.86
C ASP A 564 -22.28 20.30 -9.43
N VAL A 565 -22.58 21.32 -8.62
CA VAL A 565 -23.52 22.42 -8.94
C VAL A 565 -22.83 23.48 -9.80
N ARG A 566 -23.37 23.75 -10.99
CA ARG A 566 -22.72 24.63 -11.96
C ARG A 566 -22.77 26.09 -11.50
N GLY A 567 -21.60 26.69 -11.32
CA GLY A 567 -21.45 28.09 -10.88
C GLY A 567 -21.08 28.25 -9.40
N ILE A 568 -21.04 27.16 -8.62
CA ILE A 568 -20.40 27.14 -7.30
C ILE A 568 -18.97 26.60 -7.46
N HIS A 569 -18.01 27.38 -7.00
CA HIS A 569 -16.58 27.06 -7.10
C HIS A 569 -15.99 26.76 -5.74
N THR A 570 -15.03 25.86 -5.72
CA THR A 570 -14.35 25.32 -4.55
C THR A 570 -12.85 25.38 -4.81
N LEU A 571 -12.04 25.51 -3.76
CA LEU A 571 -10.59 25.59 -3.91
C LEU A 571 -9.99 24.19 -4.07
N ALA A 572 -8.99 24.06 -4.94
CA ALA A 572 -8.10 22.91 -4.89
C ALA A 572 -7.46 22.89 -3.49
N SER A 573 -7.63 21.78 -2.75
CA SER A 573 -7.41 21.74 -1.31
C SER A 573 -6.71 20.46 -0.88
N ALA A 574 -5.65 20.59 -0.08
CA ALA A 574 -4.93 19.48 0.53
C ALA A 574 -4.54 19.79 1.99
N ILE A 575 -4.44 18.73 2.80
CA ILE A 575 -3.96 18.80 4.19
C ILE A 575 -2.70 17.93 4.29
N ILE A 576 -1.63 18.52 4.81
CA ILE A 576 -0.34 17.85 4.99
C ILE A 576 -0.01 17.83 6.50
N ASP A 577 0.08 16.62 7.07
CA ASP A 577 0.63 16.40 8.42
C ASP A 577 2.14 16.11 8.30
N TYR A 578 3.01 16.97 8.86
CA TYR A 578 4.46 16.83 8.76
C TYR A 578 5.21 17.43 9.98
N ARG A 579 6.24 16.73 10.50
CA ARG A 579 7.01 17.08 11.72
C ARG A 579 6.11 17.47 12.93
N GLY A 580 4.93 16.84 13.03
CA GLY A 580 3.91 17.10 14.04
C GLY A 580 2.98 18.29 13.77
N TYR A 581 3.30 19.15 12.80
CA TYR A 581 2.46 20.23 12.32
C TYR A 581 1.39 19.73 11.35
N ARG A 582 0.28 20.47 11.25
CA ARG A 582 -0.68 20.38 10.15
C ARG A 582 -0.66 21.66 9.35
N VAL A 583 -0.44 21.52 8.04
CA VAL A 583 -0.54 22.60 7.06
C VAL A 583 -1.77 22.36 6.18
N VAL A 584 -2.61 23.37 6.03
CA VAL A 584 -3.65 23.43 4.99
C VAL A 584 -3.04 24.14 3.79
N ALA A 585 -3.23 23.57 2.60
CA ALA A 585 -2.75 24.08 1.33
C ALA A 585 -3.94 24.28 0.37
N GLN A 586 -4.13 25.51 -0.13
CA GLN A 586 -5.29 25.90 -0.93
C GLN A 586 -4.90 26.76 -2.15
N SER A 587 -5.62 26.61 -3.26
CA SER A 587 -5.50 27.51 -4.42
C SER A 587 -6.05 28.90 -4.11
N ILE A 588 -5.37 29.97 -4.52
CA ILE A 588 -5.73 31.36 -4.19
C ILE A 588 -6.95 31.85 -5.00
N ILE A 589 -7.90 32.53 -4.35
CA ILE A 589 -9.02 33.23 -5.02
C ILE A 589 -8.51 34.52 -5.71
N PRO A 590 -8.82 34.75 -6.99
CA PRO A 590 -8.47 36.00 -7.68
C PRO A 590 -8.98 37.24 -6.93
N GLY A 591 -8.08 38.20 -6.70
CA GLY A 591 -8.38 39.46 -6.03
C GLY A 591 -8.35 39.45 -4.49
N ILE A 592 -8.33 38.29 -3.82
CA ILE A 592 -8.40 38.22 -2.33
C ILE A 592 -7.25 38.96 -1.62
N LEU A 593 -6.05 38.99 -2.25
CA LEU A 593 -4.86 39.67 -1.74
C LEU A 593 -4.83 41.19 -2.05
N GLN A 594 -5.85 41.71 -2.74
CA GLN A 594 -5.96 43.14 -3.10
C GLN A 594 -6.94 43.90 -2.19
N GLY A 595 -7.47 43.25 -1.15
CA GLY A 595 -8.45 43.81 -0.21
C GLY A 595 -9.82 44.06 -0.84
N ASP A 596 -10.58 44.99 -0.27
CA ASP A 596 -11.98 45.30 -0.60
C ASP A 596 -12.23 45.67 -2.08
N GLN A 597 -11.18 46.01 -2.83
CA GLN A 597 -11.28 46.32 -4.26
C GLN A 597 -11.24 45.08 -5.17
N GLY A 598 -10.78 43.93 -4.65
CA GLY A 598 -10.53 42.72 -5.45
C GLY A 598 -11.53 41.58 -5.25
N SER A 599 -12.20 41.47 -4.11
CA SER A 599 -13.19 40.41 -3.85
C SER A 599 -14.28 40.87 -2.89
N ARG A 600 -15.48 40.27 -2.98
CA ARG A 600 -16.67 40.70 -2.21
C ARG A 600 -17.31 39.54 -1.47
N HIS A 601 -17.60 39.71 -0.18
CA HIS A 601 -18.43 38.77 0.57
C HIS A 601 -19.91 38.89 0.15
N VAL A 602 -20.56 37.76 -0.12
CA VAL A 602 -21.92 37.71 -0.69
C VAL A 602 -22.87 36.73 -0.03
N TYR A 603 -22.40 35.86 0.86
CA TYR A 603 -23.24 34.83 1.47
C TYR A 603 -22.73 34.39 2.84
N GLY A 604 -23.67 34.10 3.75
CA GLY A 604 -23.37 33.58 5.07
C GLY A 604 -22.71 34.63 5.98
N SER A 605 -22.00 34.14 7.00
CA SER A 605 -21.42 34.96 8.07
C SER A 605 -20.23 35.79 7.60
N ILE A 606 -20.25 37.11 7.81
CA ILE A 606 -19.02 37.93 7.74
C ILE A 606 -18.22 37.76 9.05
N ASP A 607 -18.85 38.13 10.17
CA ASP A 607 -18.18 38.36 11.46
C ASP A 607 -18.49 37.23 12.48
N GLU A 608 -18.07 35.99 12.19
CA GLU A 608 -18.23 34.81 13.07
C GLU A 608 -19.66 34.61 13.64
N GLY A 609 -20.68 34.74 12.77
CA GLY A 609 -22.09 34.55 13.11
C GLY A 609 -22.82 35.80 13.62
N LYS A 610 -22.15 36.95 13.73
CA LYS A 610 -22.77 38.20 14.19
C LYS A 610 -23.54 38.96 13.12
N SER A 611 -23.10 38.84 11.87
CA SER A 611 -23.61 39.57 10.71
C SER A 611 -23.66 38.65 9.50
N PHE A 612 -24.71 38.77 8.69
CA PHE A 612 -24.98 37.87 7.57
C PHE A 612 -25.25 38.63 6.27
N VAL A 613 -24.89 38.02 5.14
CA VAL A 613 -25.22 38.50 3.78
C VAL A 613 -25.89 37.37 3.01
N THR A 614 -26.84 37.70 2.13
CA THR A 614 -27.51 36.74 1.25
C THR A 614 -27.73 37.37 -0.13
N ASP A 615 -26.83 37.13 -1.09
CA ASP A 615 -27.05 37.49 -2.50
C ASP A 615 -28.10 36.55 -3.14
N PRO A 616 -29.21 37.06 -3.71
CA PRO A 616 -30.28 36.20 -4.21
C PRO A 616 -29.88 35.26 -5.35
N LYS A 617 -28.94 35.67 -6.22
CA LYS A 617 -28.48 34.83 -7.34
C LYS A 617 -27.66 33.65 -6.82
N TYR A 618 -26.80 33.90 -5.85
CA TYR A 618 -25.99 32.85 -5.25
C TYR A 618 -26.81 31.95 -4.30
N HIS A 619 -27.77 32.51 -3.57
CA HIS A 619 -28.70 31.74 -2.73
C HIS A 619 -29.44 30.66 -3.53
N ALA A 620 -29.89 30.97 -4.75
CA ALA A 620 -30.53 29.98 -5.64
C ALA A 620 -29.60 28.81 -6.02
N LEU A 621 -28.31 29.08 -6.26
CA LEU A 621 -27.31 28.03 -6.51
C LEU A 621 -27.04 27.20 -5.24
N MET A 622 -26.91 27.86 -4.09
CA MET A 622 -26.71 27.20 -2.80
C MET A 622 -27.89 26.29 -2.44
N LYS A 623 -29.11 26.62 -2.88
CA LYS A 623 -30.29 25.77 -2.72
C LYS A 623 -30.21 24.46 -3.53
N GLU A 624 -29.76 24.52 -4.80
CA GLU A 624 -29.49 23.32 -5.60
C GLU A 624 -28.41 22.42 -4.95
N ALA A 625 -27.41 23.03 -4.29
CA ALA A 625 -26.43 22.29 -3.50
C ALA A 625 -27.06 21.67 -2.25
N ALA A 626 -27.89 22.42 -1.53
CA ALA A 626 -28.56 21.98 -0.30
C ALA A 626 -29.45 20.75 -0.54
N GLU A 627 -30.24 20.75 -1.62
CA GLU A 627 -31.09 19.64 -2.04
C GLU A 627 -30.29 18.35 -2.30
N LYS A 628 -29.13 18.48 -2.96
CA LYS A 628 -28.19 17.37 -3.22
C LYS A 628 -27.40 16.91 -1.99
N LEU A 629 -27.28 17.75 -0.97
CA LEU A 629 -26.53 17.50 0.26
C LEU A 629 -27.41 17.17 1.48
N HIS A 630 -28.74 17.14 1.31
CA HIS A 630 -29.73 16.99 2.38
C HIS A 630 -29.60 18.06 3.49
N ILE A 631 -29.27 19.30 3.11
CA ILE A 631 -29.21 20.47 4.00
C ILE A 631 -30.56 21.20 3.91
N LYS A 632 -31.17 21.49 5.05
CA LYS A 632 -32.45 22.21 5.13
C LYS A 632 -32.21 23.72 4.99
N GLU A 633 -32.97 24.36 4.10
CA GLU A 633 -33.08 25.81 4.05
C GLU A 633 -33.71 26.31 5.36
N HIS A 634 -33.03 27.23 6.04
CA HIS A 634 -33.39 27.64 7.40
C HIS A 634 -33.09 29.13 7.63
N VAL A 635 -33.62 29.66 8.73
CA VAL A 635 -33.44 31.07 9.13
C VAL A 635 -32.38 31.17 10.22
N VAL A 636 -31.48 32.14 10.11
CA VAL A 636 -30.54 32.55 11.17
C VAL A 636 -30.80 34.00 11.58
N LEU A 637 -30.45 34.34 12.82
CA LEU A 637 -30.63 35.66 13.41
C LEU A 637 -29.26 36.30 13.67
N ASP A 638 -29.08 37.54 13.22
CA ASP A 638 -27.88 38.34 13.48
C ASP A 638 -27.83 38.88 14.93
N GLU A 639 -26.77 39.60 15.32
CA GLU A 639 -26.66 40.22 16.66
C GLU A 639 -27.81 41.21 16.96
N THR A 640 -28.44 41.79 15.93
CA THR A 640 -29.57 42.72 16.07
C THR A 640 -30.93 42.02 16.15
N GLY A 641 -30.98 40.70 15.91
CA GLY A 641 -32.21 39.90 15.86
C GLY A 641 -32.93 39.93 14.50
N LYS A 642 -32.23 40.31 13.43
CA LYS A 642 -32.77 40.32 12.06
C LYS A 642 -32.60 38.94 11.42
N GLU A 643 -33.66 38.48 10.74
CA GLU A 643 -33.71 37.20 10.05
C GLU A 643 -32.97 37.21 8.69
N HIS A 644 -32.25 36.11 8.43
CA HIS A 644 -31.54 35.81 7.19
C HIS A 644 -31.79 34.36 6.78
N VAL A 645 -32.17 34.11 5.53
CA VAL A 645 -32.40 32.74 5.01
C VAL A 645 -31.12 32.19 4.40
N LEU A 646 -30.73 30.98 4.78
CA LEU A 646 -29.54 30.27 4.30
C LEU A 646 -29.88 28.82 3.93
N ALA A 647 -29.20 28.31 2.90
CA ALA A 647 -29.27 26.93 2.40
C ALA A 647 -27.91 26.22 2.56
N CYS A 648 -27.15 26.61 3.59
CA CYS A 648 -25.80 26.16 3.90
C CYS A 648 -25.55 26.46 5.39
N PRO A 649 -24.56 25.84 6.08
CA PRO A 649 -24.29 26.15 7.48
C PRO A 649 -23.94 27.62 7.67
N ALA A 650 -24.35 28.21 8.79
CA ALA A 650 -24.30 29.67 8.96
C ALA A 650 -22.87 30.26 8.94
N GLU A 651 -21.88 29.45 9.34
CA GLU A 651 -20.44 29.78 9.33
C GLU A 651 -19.81 29.73 7.93
N CYS A 652 -20.51 29.21 6.91
CA CYS A 652 -20.07 29.20 5.52
C CYS A 652 -19.86 30.62 4.99
N LYS A 653 -18.83 30.81 4.17
CA LYS A 653 -18.54 32.07 3.48
C LYS A 653 -18.72 31.93 1.98
N GLY A 654 -19.53 32.80 1.38
CA GLY A 654 -19.61 32.97 -0.07
C GLY A 654 -18.85 34.20 -0.51
N ILE A 655 -17.89 34.05 -1.43
CA ILE A 655 -17.04 35.14 -1.95
C ILE A 655 -17.17 35.23 -3.48
N VAL A 656 -17.30 36.44 -4.02
CA VAL A 656 -17.07 36.70 -5.44
C VAL A 656 -15.61 37.10 -5.65
N GLY A 657 -14.89 36.33 -6.47
CA GLY A 657 -13.52 36.65 -6.88
C GLY A 657 -13.47 37.75 -7.95
N SER A 658 -12.29 38.29 -8.23
CA SER A 658 -12.09 39.30 -9.28
C SER A 658 -12.35 38.79 -10.71
N ASP A 659 -12.46 37.47 -10.87
CA ASP A 659 -12.88 36.78 -12.10
C ASP A 659 -14.42 36.70 -12.26
N GLY A 660 -15.18 37.13 -11.24
CA GLY A 660 -16.64 37.08 -11.22
C GLY A 660 -17.23 35.71 -10.86
N ARG A 661 -16.40 34.72 -10.50
CA ARG A 661 -16.85 33.41 -10.03
C ARG A 661 -17.32 33.49 -8.57
N PHE A 662 -18.36 32.73 -8.23
CA PHE A 662 -18.78 32.55 -6.85
C PHE A 662 -18.07 31.37 -6.20
N TYR A 663 -17.41 31.61 -5.07
CA TYR A 663 -16.67 30.65 -4.27
C TYR A 663 -17.38 30.33 -2.97
N VAL A 664 -17.35 29.05 -2.56
CA VAL A 664 -17.84 28.57 -1.26
C VAL A 664 -16.66 28.13 -0.37
N LEU A 665 -16.66 28.57 0.90
CA LEU A 665 -15.61 28.34 1.90
C LEU A 665 -16.20 28.05 3.30
N ASP A 666 -15.34 27.63 4.23
CA ASP A 666 -15.65 27.36 5.64
C ASP A 666 -16.74 26.30 5.84
N LEU A 667 -16.59 25.17 5.15
CA LEU A 667 -17.56 24.09 5.05
C LEU A 667 -17.46 23.08 6.23
N ILE A 668 -17.07 23.56 7.40
CA ILE A 668 -16.78 22.76 8.61
C ILE A 668 -18.01 21.98 9.13
N LYS A 669 -19.23 22.43 8.79
CA LYS A 669 -20.51 21.92 9.34
C LYS A 669 -21.50 21.45 8.27
N THR A 670 -21.03 21.01 7.10
CA THR A 670 -21.88 20.52 5.98
C THR A 670 -22.85 19.39 6.38
N THR A 671 -22.67 18.74 7.53
CA THR A 671 -23.63 17.79 8.12
C THR A 671 -24.01 18.16 9.57
N PRO A 672 -25.20 17.77 10.05
CA PRO A 672 -25.67 18.12 11.39
C PRO A 672 -24.77 17.66 12.55
N LYS A 673 -24.89 18.34 13.70
CA LYS A 673 -24.19 17.97 14.92
C LYS A 673 -24.62 16.59 15.45
N ASP A 674 -23.64 15.83 15.91
CA ASP A 674 -23.82 14.55 16.62
C ASP A 674 -24.22 14.83 18.08
N VAL A 675 -25.52 14.81 18.35
CA VAL A 675 -26.09 15.11 19.68
C VAL A 675 -25.71 14.09 20.77
N ASN A 676 -25.12 12.94 20.42
CA ASN A 676 -24.58 11.99 21.39
C ASN A 676 -23.25 12.48 22.03
N PHE A 677 -22.68 13.57 21.52
CA PHE A 677 -21.48 14.24 22.02
C PHE A 677 -21.72 15.77 22.15
N PRO A 678 -22.64 16.21 23.04
CA PRO A 678 -23.08 17.61 23.09
C PRO A 678 -21.94 18.59 23.42
N ASP A 679 -21.00 18.18 24.27
CA ASP A 679 -19.87 19.01 24.74
C ASP A 679 -18.78 19.19 23.66
N VAL A 680 -18.72 18.29 22.68
CA VAL A 680 -17.68 18.29 21.65
C VAL A 680 -18.11 19.20 20.49
N LYS A 681 -17.64 20.46 20.50
CA LYS A 681 -18.03 21.48 19.50
C LYS A 681 -17.83 21.05 18.04
N THR A 682 -16.86 20.19 17.75
CA THR A 682 -16.53 19.72 16.39
C THR A 682 -17.19 18.39 16.00
N ALA A 683 -18.07 17.86 16.86
CA ALA A 683 -18.75 16.59 16.63
C ALA A 683 -19.92 16.72 15.65
N ILE A 684 -19.62 16.66 14.35
CA ILE A 684 -20.63 16.44 13.30
C ILE A 684 -20.86 14.94 13.05
N LEU A 685 -22.05 14.62 12.51
CA LEU A 685 -22.39 13.32 11.92
C LEU A 685 -21.72 13.15 10.55
N ARG A 686 -21.74 11.94 10.00
CA ARG A 686 -21.11 11.63 8.70
C ARG A 686 -22.08 11.82 7.52
N PRO A 687 -21.64 12.32 6.34
CA PRO A 687 -22.47 12.37 5.14
C PRO A 687 -23.05 11.01 4.75
N GLU A 688 -22.25 9.95 4.88
CA GLU A 688 -22.68 8.58 4.56
C GLU A 688 -23.87 8.14 5.45
N LEU A 689 -23.89 8.52 6.74
CA LEU A 689 -25.00 8.25 7.64
C LEU A 689 -26.28 8.96 7.20
N VAL A 690 -26.18 10.23 6.78
CA VAL A 690 -27.31 11.02 6.29
C VAL A 690 -27.91 10.35 5.06
N GLN A 691 -27.07 9.94 4.10
CA GLN A 691 -27.49 9.25 2.88
C GLN A 691 -28.22 7.93 3.18
N PHE A 692 -27.69 7.07 4.05
CA PHE A 692 -28.39 5.83 4.44
C PHE A 692 -29.70 6.09 5.18
N TYR A 693 -29.75 7.12 6.04
CA TYR A 693 -30.96 7.45 6.78
C TYR A 693 -32.06 7.92 5.82
N VAL A 694 -31.76 8.85 4.91
CA VAL A 694 -32.72 9.33 3.89
C VAL A 694 -33.21 8.17 3.02
N ALA A 695 -32.28 7.39 2.43
CA ALA A 695 -32.64 6.26 1.55
C ALA A 695 -33.54 5.22 2.24
N THR A 696 -33.26 4.89 3.51
CA THR A 696 -34.07 3.91 4.27
C THR A 696 -35.43 4.43 4.72
N HIS A 697 -35.63 5.75 4.83
CA HIS A 697 -36.94 6.32 5.16
C HIS A 697 -37.80 6.54 3.90
N SER A 698 -37.23 7.05 2.80
CA SER A 698 -37.93 7.13 1.50
C SER A 698 -38.42 5.76 1.03
N SER A 699 -37.61 4.71 1.20
CA SER A 699 -37.99 3.34 0.82
C SER A 699 -39.18 2.81 1.65
N LYS A 700 -39.33 3.20 2.92
CA LYS A 700 -40.48 2.79 3.75
C LYS A 700 -41.75 3.52 3.34
N GLN A 701 -41.68 4.83 3.14
CA GLN A 701 -42.83 5.65 2.73
C GLN A 701 -43.44 5.16 1.40
N ASN A 702 -42.60 4.72 0.46
CA ASN A 702 -43.05 4.11 -0.80
C ASN A 702 -43.72 2.73 -0.65
N ILE A 703 -43.44 1.99 0.43
CA ILE A 703 -44.10 0.71 0.73
C ILE A 703 -45.42 0.95 1.47
N GLU A 704 -45.45 1.90 2.40
CA GLU A 704 -46.65 2.29 3.13
C GLU A 704 -47.71 2.95 2.22
N SER A 705 -47.30 3.64 1.16
CA SER A 705 -48.22 4.25 0.17
C SER A 705 -48.78 3.29 -0.89
N THR A 706 -48.28 2.04 -0.96
CA THR A 706 -48.63 1.08 -2.04
C THR A 706 -49.45 -0.13 -1.58
N LEU A 707 -49.85 -0.20 -0.30
CA LEU A 707 -50.63 -1.31 0.27
C LEU A 707 -51.99 -0.86 0.82
N PRO A 708 -53.13 -1.41 0.33
CA PRO A 708 -54.42 -1.26 0.99
C PRO A 708 -54.46 -2.06 2.29
N GLU A 709 -55.06 -1.51 3.36
CA GLU A 709 -55.13 -2.15 4.67
C GLU A 709 -55.88 -3.50 4.65
N GLN A 710 -55.17 -4.62 4.85
CA GLN A 710 -55.78 -5.82 5.45
C GLN A 710 -54.80 -6.83 6.06
N GLN A 711 -55.01 -7.06 7.37
CA GLN A 711 -54.60 -8.20 8.22
C GLN A 711 -53.11 -8.40 8.56
N ASN A 712 -52.88 -8.55 9.87
CA ASN A 712 -51.58 -8.74 10.49
C ASN A 712 -50.98 -10.14 10.21
N GLY A 713 -49.72 -10.20 9.78
CA GLY A 713 -48.93 -11.43 9.80
C GLY A 713 -47.65 -11.35 8.96
N ALA A 714 -46.49 -11.59 9.58
CA ALA A 714 -45.16 -11.67 8.97
C ALA A 714 -44.65 -10.42 8.20
N VAL A 715 -43.91 -9.54 8.91
CA VAL A 715 -43.20 -8.38 8.33
C VAL A 715 -41.65 -8.57 8.35
N GLU A 716 -41.15 -9.69 8.88
CA GLU A 716 -39.71 -9.91 9.11
C GLU A 716 -38.92 -10.53 7.94
N SER A 717 -39.57 -10.90 6.82
CA SER A 717 -38.92 -11.68 5.73
C SER A 717 -38.48 -10.87 4.50
N VAL A 718 -38.81 -9.57 4.41
CA VAL A 718 -38.60 -8.77 3.18
C VAL A 718 -37.37 -7.85 3.26
N VAL A 719 -36.88 -7.52 4.45
CA VAL A 719 -35.79 -6.53 4.67
C VAL A 719 -34.38 -7.11 4.43
N ALA A 720 -34.26 -8.23 3.71
CA ALA A 720 -33.01 -8.95 3.51
C ALA A 720 -32.12 -8.41 2.36
N ASN A 721 -32.70 -7.72 1.38
CA ASN A 721 -31.98 -7.22 0.20
C ASN A 721 -32.00 -5.69 0.12
N ALA A 722 -31.03 -5.04 0.78
CA ALA A 722 -30.80 -3.59 0.67
C ALA A 722 -29.71 -3.21 -0.37
N ASN A 723 -29.33 -4.17 -1.25
CA ASN A 723 -28.26 -4.00 -2.25
C ASN A 723 -28.77 -3.79 -3.68
N ASP A 724 -30.09 -3.64 -3.89
CA ASP A 724 -30.72 -3.53 -5.21
C ASP A 724 -31.41 -2.17 -5.40
N LEU A 725 -30.66 -1.14 -5.83
CA LEU A 725 -31.24 0.18 -6.12
C LEU A 725 -30.42 1.08 -7.08
N THR A 726 -29.90 0.52 -8.20
CA THR A 726 -29.24 1.32 -9.27
C THR A 726 -29.61 0.87 -10.69
N THR A 727 -30.89 0.96 -11.07
CA THR A 727 -31.33 0.75 -12.47
C THR A 727 -32.50 1.65 -12.88
N SER A 728 -32.26 2.65 -13.71
CA SER A 728 -33.21 3.21 -14.72
C SER A 728 -32.60 4.38 -15.51
N ALA A 729 -31.47 4.14 -16.18
CA ALA A 729 -30.97 5.05 -17.21
C ALA A 729 -31.72 4.78 -18.53
N SER A 730 -32.88 5.42 -18.70
CA SER A 730 -33.67 5.36 -19.94
C SER A 730 -34.23 6.74 -20.29
N GLU A 731 -33.80 7.30 -21.42
CA GLU A 731 -34.08 8.67 -21.81
C GLU A 731 -35.58 8.91 -22.07
N THR A 732 -36.24 9.66 -21.18
CA THR A 732 -37.54 10.30 -21.44
C THR A 732 -37.58 11.68 -20.80
N THR A 733 -38.29 12.63 -21.41
CA THR A 733 -38.24 14.06 -21.04
C THR A 733 -38.96 14.36 -19.72
N PRO A 734 -38.34 15.12 -18.79
CA PRO A 734 -38.92 15.39 -17.48
C PRO A 734 -39.96 16.53 -17.51
N THR A 735 -41.20 16.22 -17.10
CA THR A 735 -42.22 17.25 -16.78
C THR A 735 -43.15 16.79 -15.65
N GLN A 736 -42.58 16.41 -14.50
CA GLN A 736 -43.32 16.24 -13.24
C GLN A 736 -42.55 16.88 -12.09
N GLN A 737 -43.27 17.37 -11.09
CA GLN A 737 -42.71 18.10 -9.96
C GLN A 737 -42.15 17.13 -8.91
N SER A 738 -40.95 17.39 -8.41
CA SER A 738 -40.29 16.57 -7.39
C SER A 738 -40.91 16.79 -6.00
N GLU A 739 -41.23 15.70 -5.30
CA GLU A 739 -41.55 15.75 -3.87
C GLU A 739 -40.31 16.13 -3.05
N PRO A 740 -40.47 16.80 -1.89
CA PRO A 740 -39.35 17.31 -1.10
C PRO A 740 -38.52 16.18 -0.51
N SER A 741 -37.23 16.12 -0.86
CA SER A 741 -36.27 15.20 -0.24
C SER A 741 -36.07 15.55 1.24
N MET A 742 -35.92 14.52 2.08
CA MET A 742 -35.60 14.69 3.50
C MET A 742 -34.26 15.42 3.65
N ALA A 743 -34.25 16.49 4.45
CA ALA A 743 -33.12 17.40 4.64
C ALA A 743 -33.07 17.95 6.07
N PHE A 744 -31.88 18.26 6.57
CA PHE A 744 -31.63 18.55 7.99
C PHE A 744 -31.04 19.95 8.21
N ASN A 745 -31.53 20.66 9.23
CA ASN A 745 -30.95 21.93 9.67
C ASN A 745 -29.62 21.67 10.38
N THR A 746 -28.53 22.20 9.81
CA THR A 746 -27.15 22.04 10.32
C THR A 746 -26.89 22.85 11.59
N ASP A 747 -27.61 23.96 11.76
CA ASP A 747 -27.30 24.98 12.76
C ASP A 747 -28.20 24.94 14.00
N VAL A 748 -29.23 24.07 14.01
CA VAL A 748 -30.17 23.91 15.13
C VAL A 748 -29.53 23.47 16.47
N PHE A 749 -28.31 22.93 16.41
CA PHE A 749 -27.46 22.62 17.58
C PHE A 749 -26.08 23.32 17.52
N SER A 750 -25.96 24.40 16.76
CA SER A 750 -24.75 25.23 16.67
C SER A 750 -24.66 26.25 17.80
N GLN A 751 -23.79 27.26 17.66
CA GLN A 751 -23.74 28.44 18.53
C GLN A 751 -24.55 29.62 17.95
N ASN A 752 -25.00 29.51 16.70
CA ASN A 752 -25.75 30.54 15.99
C ASN A 752 -27.21 30.53 16.44
N LYS A 753 -27.85 31.70 16.47
CA LYS A 753 -29.28 31.81 16.76
C LYS A 753 -30.06 31.43 15.49
N VAL A 754 -30.87 30.39 15.58
CA VAL A 754 -31.83 30.00 14.53
C VAL A 754 -33.13 30.80 14.70
N GLY A 755 -33.73 31.25 13.60
CA GLY A 755 -35.00 32.00 13.55
C GLY A 755 -36.18 31.11 13.13
N GLY A 756 -37.31 31.74 12.74
CA GLY A 756 -38.56 31.01 12.51
C GLY A 756 -39.33 30.67 13.79
N THR A 757 -40.28 29.72 13.73
CA THR A 757 -41.11 29.39 14.90
C THR A 757 -40.41 28.45 15.89
N GLU A 758 -40.83 28.50 17.16
CA GLU A 758 -40.36 27.53 18.18
C GLU A 758 -40.72 26.09 17.79
N GLU A 759 -41.87 25.88 17.15
CA GLU A 759 -42.34 24.59 16.63
C GLU A 759 -41.40 24.05 15.53
N GLN A 760 -41.03 24.88 14.55
CA GLN A 760 -40.06 24.52 13.49
C GLN A 760 -38.70 24.19 14.10
N THR A 761 -38.22 25.03 15.01
CA THR A 761 -36.93 24.84 15.71
C THR A 761 -36.93 23.55 16.55
N GLN A 762 -38.07 23.18 17.13
CA GLN A 762 -38.22 21.93 17.89
C GLN A 762 -38.29 20.71 16.96
N GLN A 763 -39.02 20.79 15.84
CA GLN A 763 -39.04 19.74 14.81
C GLN A 763 -37.63 19.45 14.27
N ASP A 764 -36.86 20.49 13.94
CA ASP A 764 -35.48 20.36 13.45
C ASP A 764 -34.56 19.64 14.46
N LYS A 765 -34.70 19.96 15.75
CA LYS A 765 -33.97 19.27 16.83
C LYS A 765 -34.34 17.80 16.91
N GLU A 766 -35.62 17.47 16.75
CA GLU A 766 -36.09 16.09 16.77
C GLU A 766 -35.66 15.29 15.53
N GLU A 767 -35.67 15.89 14.34
CA GLU A 767 -35.18 15.26 13.10
C GLU A 767 -33.69 14.88 13.21
N VAL A 768 -32.85 15.83 13.66
CA VAL A 768 -31.42 15.57 13.91
C VAL A 768 -31.20 14.56 15.05
N THR A 769 -32.05 14.58 16.09
CA THR A 769 -31.97 13.60 17.20
C THR A 769 -32.37 12.19 16.74
N LYS A 770 -33.39 12.05 15.88
CA LYS A 770 -33.80 10.76 15.29
C LYS A 770 -32.67 10.16 14.43
N LEU A 771 -31.99 10.99 13.63
CA LEU A 771 -30.80 10.61 12.86
C LEU A 771 -29.63 10.15 13.76
N ALA A 772 -29.32 10.89 14.83
CA ALA A 772 -28.24 10.54 15.77
C ALA A 772 -28.55 9.29 16.60
N LYS A 773 -29.82 9.02 16.91
CA LYS A 773 -30.27 7.76 17.53
C LYS A 773 -30.16 6.58 16.60
N TYR A 774 -30.51 6.72 15.32
CA TYR A 774 -30.38 5.65 14.32
C TYR A 774 -28.96 5.10 14.22
N LEU A 775 -27.94 5.94 14.37
CA LEU A 775 -26.53 5.52 14.47
C LEU A 775 -26.30 4.54 15.65
N MET A 776 -26.83 4.86 16.82
CA MET A 776 -26.67 4.09 18.07
C MET A 776 -27.54 2.83 18.12
N GLU A 777 -28.80 2.95 17.71
CA GLU A 777 -29.84 1.93 17.89
C GLU A 777 -29.89 0.93 16.72
N VAL A 778 -29.42 1.31 15.53
CA VAL A 778 -29.51 0.48 14.31
C VAL A 778 -28.15 0.25 13.64
N VAL A 779 -27.35 1.30 13.39
CA VAL A 779 -26.12 1.17 12.58
C VAL A 779 -25.00 0.46 13.35
N LEU A 780 -24.69 0.89 14.58
CA LEU A 780 -23.64 0.26 15.40
C LEU A 780 -23.93 -1.23 15.71
N PRO A 781 -25.14 -1.63 16.17
CA PRO A 781 -25.42 -3.04 16.42
C PRO A 781 -25.38 -3.91 15.15
N LYS A 782 -25.83 -3.38 14.00
CA LYS A 782 -25.70 -4.08 12.71
C LYS A 782 -24.23 -4.24 12.32
N PHE A 783 -23.42 -3.18 12.44
CA PHE A 783 -22.00 -3.23 12.11
C PHE A 783 -21.24 -4.28 12.93
N VAL A 784 -21.45 -4.35 14.24
CA VAL A 784 -20.81 -5.37 15.09
C VAL A 784 -21.33 -6.77 14.75
N LYS A 785 -22.62 -6.91 14.42
CA LYS A 785 -23.20 -8.20 14.00
C LYS A 785 -22.62 -8.71 12.67
N SER A 786 -22.30 -7.85 11.70
CA SER A 786 -21.75 -8.27 10.39
C SER A 786 -20.44 -9.06 10.50
N PHE A 787 -19.58 -8.78 11.48
CA PHE A 787 -18.37 -9.58 11.75
C PHE A 787 -18.69 -11.03 12.15
N ARG A 788 -19.72 -11.21 12.99
CA ARG A 788 -20.14 -12.55 13.45
C ARG A 788 -20.77 -13.38 12.33
N VAL A 789 -21.32 -12.74 11.31
CA VAL A 789 -21.86 -13.37 10.08
C VAL A 789 -20.78 -13.49 8.98
N LYS A 790 -19.61 -12.86 9.16
CA LYS A 790 -18.52 -12.74 8.17
C LYS A 790 -18.90 -11.96 6.91
N GLU A 791 -19.85 -11.04 7.05
CA GLU A 791 -20.09 -9.97 6.06
C GLU A 791 -18.96 -8.92 6.11
N GLU A 792 -18.26 -8.82 7.25
CA GLU A 792 -17.16 -7.88 7.51
C GLU A 792 -15.95 -8.58 8.11
N ASN A 793 -14.80 -8.52 7.42
CA ASN A 793 -13.48 -8.93 7.92
C ASN A 793 -12.43 -7.86 7.53
N PRO A 794 -12.39 -6.69 8.20
CA PRO A 794 -11.38 -5.67 7.94
C PRO A 794 -9.99 -6.16 8.34
N PHE A 795 -9.06 -6.16 7.39
CA PHE A 795 -7.72 -6.72 7.56
C PHE A 795 -6.84 -5.99 8.59
N ASP A 796 -6.93 -4.66 8.67
CA ASP A 796 -6.15 -3.86 9.63
C ASP A 796 -6.92 -2.63 10.14
N GLY A 797 -6.33 -1.88 11.06
CA GLY A 797 -6.95 -0.68 11.64
C GLY A 797 -7.29 0.43 10.62
N LYS A 798 -6.66 0.45 9.44
CA LYS A 798 -7.06 1.31 8.32
C LYS A 798 -8.33 0.75 7.66
N SER A 799 -8.34 -0.54 7.34
CA SER A 799 -9.51 -1.24 6.80
C SER A 799 -10.73 -1.12 7.72
N LEU A 800 -10.55 -1.24 9.04
CA LEU A 800 -11.59 -1.04 10.05
C LEU A 800 -12.09 0.42 10.09
N THR A 801 -11.17 1.38 9.95
CA THR A 801 -11.52 2.80 9.83
C THR A 801 -12.39 3.06 8.61
N ASP A 802 -12.09 2.42 7.48
CA ASP A 802 -12.85 2.57 6.24
C ASP A 802 -14.22 1.90 6.36
N ALA A 803 -14.32 0.65 6.82
CA ALA A 803 -15.58 -0.06 7.02
C ALA A 803 -16.53 0.62 8.03
N MET A 804 -15.98 1.33 9.04
CA MET A 804 -16.73 2.23 9.91
C MET A 804 -17.22 3.47 9.15
N HIS A 805 -16.33 4.14 8.43
CA HIS A 805 -16.65 5.35 7.67
C HIS A 805 -17.70 5.13 6.58
N GLU A 806 -17.61 4.01 5.85
CA GLU A 806 -18.52 3.59 4.79
C GLU A 806 -19.93 3.29 5.30
N ARG A 807 -20.08 2.99 6.60
CA ARG A 807 -21.40 2.89 7.29
C ARG A 807 -21.85 4.20 7.95
N GLY A 808 -21.12 5.30 7.75
CA GLY A 808 -21.41 6.57 8.41
C GLY A 808 -21.00 6.64 9.90
N ILE A 809 -20.26 5.65 10.40
CA ILE A 809 -19.78 5.63 11.79
C ILE A 809 -18.56 6.55 11.91
N ASN A 810 -18.53 7.40 12.94
CA ASN A 810 -17.39 8.24 13.24
C ASN A 810 -16.43 7.52 14.20
N MET A 811 -15.11 7.70 14.05
CA MET A 811 -14.11 7.00 14.87
C MET A 811 -14.20 7.28 16.39
N ARG A 812 -14.91 8.34 16.82
CA ARG A 812 -15.27 8.55 18.24
C ARG A 812 -16.06 7.38 18.87
N TYR A 813 -16.74 6.58 18.04
CA TYR A 813 -17.49 5.39 18.45
C TYR A 813 -16.65 4.09 18.46
N LEU A 814 -15.34 4.14 18.17
CA LEU A 814 -14.50 2.94 18.15
C LEU A 814 -14.46 2.22 19.50
N GLY A 815 -14.52 2.95 20.62
CA GLY A 815 -14.66 2.36 21.95
C GLY A 815 -16.01 1.65 22.15
N SER A 816 -17.10 2.21 21.64
CA SER A 816 -18.42 1.56 21.65
C SER A 816 -18.45 0.28 20.80
N VAL A 817 -17.78 0.29 19.65
CA VAL A 817 -17.58 -0.91 18.81
C VAL A 817 -16.78 -1.97 19.57
N ALA A 818 -15.70 -1.60 20.27
CA ALA A 818 -14.91 -2.52 21.08
C ALA A 818 -15.73 -3.13 22.24
N THR A 819 -16.52 -2.33 22.96
CA THR A 819 -17.40 -2.83 24.04
C THR A 819 -18.44 -3.80 23.50
N MET A 820 -19.18 -3.43 22.44
CA MET A 820 -20.17 -4.31 21.81
C MET A 820 -19.54 -5.58 21.22
N ALA A 821 -18.31 -5.51 20.70
CA ALA A 821 -17.57 -6.66 20.22
C ALA A 821 -17.19 -7.63 21.35
N ALA A 822 -16.80 -7.11 22.52
CA ALA A 822 -16.54 -7.92 23.72
C ALA A 822 -17.83 -8.60 24.21
N GLU A 823 -18.94 -7.86 24.30
CA GLU A 823 -20.28 -8.38 24.66
C GLU A 823 -20.76 -9.48 23.69
N ASN A 824 -20.42 -9.38 22.40
CA ASN A 824 -20.78 -10.37 21.39
C ASN A 824 -19.73 -11.49 21.19
N SER A 825 -18.69 -11.54 22.03
CA SER A 825 -17.59 -12.52 21.95
C SER A 825 -16.81 -12.51 20.62
N ILE A 826 -16.42 -11.32 20.15
CA ILE A 826 -15.69 -11.09 18.88
C ILE A 826 -14.26 -10.59 19.19
N PRO A 827 -13.34 -11.45 19.68
CA PRO A 827 -12.07 -11.02 20.27
C PRO A 827 -11.11 -10.33 19.30
N HIS A 828 -11.12 -10.70 18.01
CA HIS A 828 -10.27 -10.08 16.99
C HIS A 828 -10.62 -8.60 16.77
N LEU A 829 -11.92 -8.25 16.80
CA LEU A 829 -12.40 -6.88 16.65
C LEU A 829 -12.08 -6.04 17.89
N VAL A 830 -12.11 -6.63 19.10
CA VAL A 830 -11.65 -5.96 20.33
C VAL A 830 -10.16 -5.62 20.22
N SER A 831 -9.31 -6.61 19.92
CA SER A 831 -7.85 -6.43 19.80
C SER A 831 -7.48 -5.37 18.76
N MET A 832 -8.10 -5.43 17.58
CA MET A 832 -7.89 -4.46 16.49
C MET A 832 -8.36 -3.06 16.87
N SER A 833 -9.48 -2.93 17.60
CA SER A 833 -9.99 -1.65 18.08
C SER A 833 -9.07 -1.05 19.16
N GLU A 834 -8.59 -1.86 20.11
CA GLU A 834 -7.61 -1.41 21.12
C GLU A 834 -6.31 -0.92 20.47
N GLN A 835 -5.79 -1.66 19.48
CA GLN A 835 -4.61 -1.27 18.72
C GLN A 835 -4.82 0.05 17.95
N GLU A 836 -5.97 0.22 17.31
CA GLU A 836 -6.29 1.42 16.54
C GLU A 836 -6.54 2.65 17.44
N MET A 837 -7.13 2.47 18.63
CA MET A 837 -7.23 3.52 19.67
C MET A 837 -5.84 3.91 20.20
N VAL A 838 -5.03 2.94 20.62
CA VAL A 838 -3.69 3.17 21.19
C VAL A 838 -2.78 3.85 20.19
N THR A 839 -2.72 3.38 18.94
CA THR A 839 -1.84 3.98 17.91
C THR A 839 -2.29 5.38 17.49
N ARG A 840 -3.60 5.68 17.51
CA ARG A 840 -4.11 7.05 17.31
C ARG A 840 -3.65 8.01 18.40
N VAL A 841 -3.81 7.62 19.67
CA VAL A 841 -3.43 8.43 20.83
C VAL A 841 -1.91 8.59 20.90
N ALA A 842 -1.14 7.49 20.76
CA ALA A 842 0.31 7.54 20.71
C ALA A 842 0.83 8.51 19.62
N LYS A 843 0.21 8.53 18.43
CA LYS A 843 0.50 9.49 17.36
C LYS A 843 0.19 10.95 17.76
N HIS A 844 -0.90 11.21 18.50
CA HIS A 844 -1.20 12.56 19.00
C HIS A 844 -0.16 13.03 20.03
N ILE A 845 0.21 12.18 20.99
CA ILE A 845 1.24 12.48 22.00
C ILE A 845 2.61 12.67 21.33
N PHE A 846 2.97 11.81 20.38
CA PHE A 846 4.19 11.91 19.58
C PHE A 846 4.26 13.24 18.82
N ASN A 847 3.23 13.59 18.05
CA ASN A 847 3.20 14.83 17.27
C ASN A 847 3.26 16.09 18.16
N LYS A 848 2.60 16.09 19.33
CA LYS A 848 2.69 17.19 20.29
C LYS A 848 4.14 17.48 20.70
N HIS A 849 4.90 16.43 21.02
CA HIS A 849 6.31 16.58 21.40
C HIS A 849 7.20 16.91 20.19
N LEU A 850 7.01 16.23 19.05
CA LEU A 850 7.85 16.34 17.85
C LEU A 850 7.97 17.77 17.31
N ARG A 851 6.89 18.58 17.39
CA ARG A 851 6.91 20.00 16.97
C ARG A 851 7.95 20.85 17.70
N ASN A 852 8.29 20.47 18.93
CA ASN A 852 9.20 21.19 19.81
C ASN A 852 10.62 20.59 19.81
N VAL A 853 10.90 19.57 18.98
CA VAL A 853 12.22 18.94 18.87
C VAL A 853 13.07 19.70 17.86
N GLU A 854 14.30 20.02 18.22
CA GLU A 854 15.28 20.59 17.29
C GLU A 854 15.71 19.59 16.22
N GLU A 855 16.03 20.07 15.01
CA GLU A 855 16.23 19.23 13.83
C GLU A 855 17.28 18.13 14.02
N GLY A 856 18.43 18.46 14.61
CA GLY A 856 19.50 17.49 14.90
C GLY A 856 19.13 16.43 15.95
N ASN A 857 18.08 16.66 16.74
CA ASN A 857 17.62 15.75 17.80
C ASN A 857 16.43 14.87 17.37
N MET A 858 15.88 15.05 16.17
CA MET A 858 14.64 14.36 15.74
C MET A 858 14.79 12.84 15.70
N GLY A 859 15.89 12.31 15.15
CA GLY A 859 16.15 10.86 15.16
C GLY A 859 16.18 10.30 16.59
N THR A 860 16.96 10.93 17.48
CA THR A 860 17.07 10.56 18.90
C THR A 860 15.74 10.61 19.65
N PHE A 861 14.90 11.64 19.40
CA PHE A 861 13.56 11.72 19.97
C PHE A 861 12.66 10.58 19.47
N ILE A 862 12.63 10.31 18.16
CA ILE A 862 11.81 9.25 17.56
C ILE A 862 12.22 7.89 18.13
N THR A 863 13.53 7.59 18.15
CA THR A 863 14.08 6.39 18.79
C THR A 863 13.69 6.28 20.27
N LYS A 864 13.82 7.37 21.06
CA LYS A 864 13.41 7.35 22.47
C LYS A 864 11.92 7.06 22.60
N PHE A 865 11.06 7.75 21.86
CA PHE A 865 9.61 7.56 21.92
C PHE A 865 9.20 6.15 21.54
N MET A 866 9.78 5.58 20.46
CA MET A 866 9.51 4.21 20.05
C MET A 866 10.02 3.17 21.05
N ASN A 867 11.18 3.39 21.69
CA ASN A 867 11.65 2.52 22.76
C ASN A 867 10.75 2.60 24.01
N LEU A 868 10.30 3.80 24.42
CA LEU A 868 9.33 3.98 25.51
C LEU A 868 7.98 3.30 25.22
N LEU A 869 7.53 3.30 23.96
CA LEU A 869 6.25 2.72 23.57
C LEU A 869 6.30 1.20 23.35
N PHE A 870 7.40 0.66 22.81
CA PHE A 870 7.47 -0.73 22.34
C PHE A 870 8.49 -1.62 23.10
N GLY A 871 9.45 -1.02 23.81
CA GLY A 871 10.48 -1.75 24.54
C GLY A 871 9.96 -2.38 25.83
N SER A 872 10.46 -3.57 26.18
CA SER A 872 10.12 -4.26 27.43
C SER A 872 11.03 -3.78 28.58
N ASN A 873 10.45 -3.35 29.70
CA ASN A 873 11.18 -2.95 30.92
C ASN A 873 12.23 -1.86 30.67
N VAL A 874 11.82 -0.75 30.04
CA VAL A 874 12.74 0.36 29.72
C VAL A 874 13.30 0.96 31.02
N PRO A 875 14.63 1.01 31.21
CA PRO A 875 15.22 1.49 32.45
C PRO A 875 14.95 2.99 32.66
N VAL A 876 14.64 3.37 33.89
CA VAL A 876 14.53 4.77 34.28
C VAL A 876 15.93 5.38 34.31
N VAL A 877 16.15 6.42 33.50
CA VAL A 877 17.42 7.16 33.46
C VAL A 877 17.44 8.16 34.61
N GLU A 878 18.44 8.09 35.48
CA GLU A 878 18.62 9.06 36.56
C GLU A 878 18.98 10.45 36.02
N GLU A 879 18.49 11.51 36.67
CA GLU A 879 18.63 12.90 36.20
C GLU A 879 20.10 13.38 36.24
N SER A 880 20.80 13.27 35.11
CA SER A 880 22.14 13.83 34.97
C SER A 880 22.08 15.37 34.99
N LYS A 881 22.59 15.99 36.06
CA LYS A 881 22.49 17.43 36.34
C LYS A 881 23.32 18.30 35.38
N LYS A 882 22.85 18.49 34.14
CA LYS A 882 23.32 19.52 33.20
C LYS A 882 22.14 20.22 32.51
N SER A 883 22.44 21.39 31.93
CA SER A 883 21.48 22.44 31.58
C SER A 883 20.60 22.14 30.37
N SER A 884 19.37 22.69 30.40
CA SER A 884 18.47 22.82 29.25
C SER A 884 17.93 21.51 28.67
N THR A 885 17.49 20.58 29.54
CA THR A 885 16.77 19.38 29.10
C THR A 885 15.39 19.72 28.52
N ALA A 886 15.06 19.13 27.38
CA ALA A 886 13.79 19.36 26.70
C ALA A 886 12.65 18.52 27.31
N PRO A 887 11.36 18.91 27.22
CA PRO A 887 10.27 18.21 27.91
C PRO A 887 10.07 16.72 27.54
N TYR A 888 10.58 16.27 26.37
CA TYR A 888 10.55 14.86 26.00
C TYR A 888 11.65 14.01 26.69
N GLU A 889 12.64 14.65 27.31
CA GLU A 889 13.81 13.98 27.90
C GLU A 889 13.47 13.40 29.29
N THR A 890 12.58 14.04 30.04
CA THR A 890 12.04 13.55 31.32
C THR A 890 10.93 12.51 31.16
N LEU A 891 10.34 12.35 29.97
CA LEU A 891 9.25 11.38 29.73
C LEU A 891 9.72 9.92 29.97
N THR A 892 9.03 9.22 30.87
CA THR A 892 9.25 7.79 31.21
C THR A 892 8.20 6.87 30.58
N GLN A 893 8.48 5.57 30.56
CA GLN A 893 7.57 4.57 29.98
C GLN A 893 6.23 4.54 30.74
N THR A 894 6.26 4.55 32.08
CA THR A 894 5.06 4.54 32.92
C THR A 894 4.16 5.75 32.63
N GLN A 895 4.73 6.95 32.51
CA GLN A 895 3.98 8.18 32.18
C GLN A 895 3.36 8.14 30.78
N LEU A 896 4.10 7.66 29.78
CA LEU A 896 3.58 7.53 28.41
C LEU A 896 2.41 6.54 28.35
N LEU A 897 2.54 5.38 29.00
CA LEU A 897 1.49 4.36 29.01
C LEU A 897 0.27 4.75 29.87
N SER A 898 0.46 5.51 30.97
CA SER A 898 -0.67 6.08 31.71
C SER A 898 -1.39 7.16 30.91
N GLN A 899 -0.66 8.07 30.25
CA GLN A 899 -1.24 9.11 29.41
C GLN A 899 -2.02 8.50 28.22
N ILE A 900 -1.50 7.45 27.59
CA ILE A 900 -2.22 6.72 26.53
C ILE A 900 -3.53 6.13 27.07
N LYS A 901 -3.52 5.50 28.24
CA LYS A 901 -4.74 4.94 28.85
C LYS A 901 -5.78 6.02 29.20
N GLU A 902 -5.33 7.14 29.75
CA GLU A 902 -6.20 8.29 30.07
C GLU A 902 -6.78 8.93 28.80
N GLU A 903 -5.97 9.24 27.79
CA GLU A 903 -6.44 9.82 26.54
C GLU A 903 -7.34 8.86 25.74
N VAL A 904 -7.12 7.53 25.78
CA VAL A 904 -8.06 6.57 25.17
C VAL A 904 -9.42 6.58 25.89
N LYS A 905 -9.43 6.59 27.23
CA LYS A 905 -10.66 6.72 28.02
C LYS A 905 -11.42 8.00 27.70
N ASN A 906 -10.71 9.13 27.61
CA ASN A 906 -11.30 10.44 27.36
C ASN A 906 -11.80 10.60 25.90
N HIS A 907 -11.08 10.10 24.90
CA HIS A 907 -11.45 10.27 23.48
C HIS A 907 -12.42 9.22 22.93
N PHE A 908 -12.40 7.99 23.44
CA PHE A 908 -13.21 6.88 22.91
C PHE A 908 -14.21 6.31 23.92
N LYS A 909 -14.24 6.81 25.16
CA LYS A 909 -15.09 6.30 26.26
C LYS A 909 -14.85 4.80 26.56
N TYR A 910 -13.60 4.34 26.42
CA TYR A 910 -13.19 2.94 26.59
C TYR A 910 -12.03 2.78 27.59
N ASP A 911 -12.17 1.85 28.53
CA ASP A 911 -11.15 1.54 29.53
C ASP A 911 -10.22 0.41 29.07
N LEU A 912 -9.01 0.76 28.63
CA LEU A 912 -8.00 -0.23 28.24
C LEU A 912 -7.67 -1.19 29.40
N PRO A 913 -7.52 -2.50 29.14
CA PRO A 913 -7.21 -3.48 30.16
C PRO A 913 -5.83 -3.24 30.80
N GLU A 914 -5.63 -3.78 32.00
CA GLU A 914 -4.30 -3.80 32.60
C GLU A 914 -3.31 -4.60 31.73
N GLY A 915 -2.10 -4.07 31.60
CA GLY A 915 -1.07 -4.63 30.73
C GLY A 915 -1.40 -4.60 29.23
N TYR A 916 -2.31 -3.73 28.74
CA TYR A 916 -2.72 -3.73 27.32
C TYR A 916 -1.56 -3.83 26.31
N MET A 917 -0.44 -3.14 26.54
CA MET A 917 0.76 -3.21 25.67
C MET A 917 1.41 -4.60 25.54
N THR A 918 1.20 -5.53 26.47
CA THR A 918 1.68 -6.92 26.34
C THR A 918 0.68 -7.84 25.64
N LYS A 919 -0.57 -7.39 25.45
CA LYS A 919 -1.61 -8.07 24.69
C LYS A 919 -1.63 -7.63 23.22
N LEU A 920 -1.24 -6.39 22.94
CA LEU A 920 -1.18 -5.85 21.58
C LEU A 920 -0.11 -6.56 20.73
N GLN A 921 -0.46 -6.83 19.48
CA GLN A 921 0.41 -7.44 18.49
C GLN A 921 1.53 -6.46 18.10
N LYS A 922 2.70 -6.57 18.76
CA LYS A 922 3.76 -5.54 18.75
C LYS A 922 4.15 -5.08 17.35
N ILE A 923 4.41 -6.00 16.40
CA ILE A 923 4.89 -5.64 15.06
C ILE A 923 3.82 -4.87 14.24
N SER A 924 2.56 -5.32 14.27
CA SER A 924 1.46 -4.57 13.65
C SER A 924 1.25 -3.21 14.34
N THR A 925 1.47 -3.13 15.65
CA THR A 925 1.38 -1.86 16.39
C THR A 925 2.49 -0.88 15.98
N VAL A 926 3.72 -1.37 15.73
CA VAL A 926 4.83 -0.59 15.15
C VAL A 926 4.47 -0.11 13.74
N ARG A 927 4.04 -1.00 12.84
CA ARG A 927 3.56 -0.66 11.48
C ARG A 927 2.47 0.42 11.53
N SER A 928 1.44 0.19 12.32
CA SER A 928 0.27 1.06 12.45
C SER A 928 0.62 2.42 13.05
N PHE A 929 1.57 2.50 13.99
CA PHE A 929 2.13 3.76 14.48
C PHE A 929 2.88 4.51 13.38
N CYS A 930 3.84 3.84 12.71
CA CYS A 930 4.67 4.43 11.66
C CYS A 930 3.83 4.95 10.48
N MET A 931 2.85 4.17 10.01
CA MET A 931 1.91 4.59 8.95
C MET A 931 1.03 5.79 9.37
N LYS A 932 0.82 6.01 10.67
CA LYS A 932 0.05 7.14 11.22
C LYS A 932 0.90 8.38 11.54
N THR A 933 2.21 8.25 11.71
CA THR A 933 3.15 9.34 12.02
C THR A 933 4.03 9.78 10.85
N GLY A 934 4.16 8.93 9.82
CA GLY A 934 5.10 9.12 8.71
C GLY A 934 6.53 8.70 9.04
N VAL A 935 6.79 8.09 10.20
CA VAL A 935 8.11 7.55 10.53
C VAL A 935 8.41 6.36 9.62
N GLN A 936 9.52 6.42 8.89
CA GLN A 936 10.04 5.30 8.10
C GLN A 936 11.27 4.72 8.80
N ILE A 937 11.24 3.42 9.10
CA ILE A 937 12.32 2.71 9.78
C ILE A 937 13.13 1.83 8.83
N ALA A 938 14.34 1.45 9.27
CA ALA A 938 15.21 0.55 8.54
C ALA A 938 14.64 -0.86 8.45
N LEU A 939 14.82 -1.50 7.30
CA LEU A 939 14.47 -2.89 7.10
C LEU A 939 15.52 -3.81 7.77
N ARG A 940 15.26 -4.21 9.01
CA ARG A 940 16.02 -5.26 9.69
C ARG A 940 15.18 -6.00 10.73
N GLU A 941 15.74 -7.05 11.31
CA GLU A 941 15.14 -7.72 12.46
C GLU A 941 15.19 -6.85 13.72
N TYR A 942 14.05 -6.76 14.41
CA TYR A 942 13.88 -5.99 15.64
C TYR A 942 13.52 -6.90 16.81
N THR A 943 14.40 -7.00 17.80
CA THR A 943 14.12 -7.71 19.06
C THR A 943 13.17 -6.89 19.93
N LEU A 944 11.87 -6.87 19.59
CA LEU A 944 10.83 -6.08 20.27
C LEU A 944 10.60 -6.48 21.75
N ASN A 945 11.31 -7.50 22.25
CA ASN A 945 11.36 -7.89 23.66
C ASN A 945 12.56 -7.29 24.43
N SER A 946 13.43 -6.52 23.76
CA SER A 946 14.48 -5.68 24.36
C SER A 946 13.89 -4.43 25.06
N PRO A 947 14.56 -3.83 26.05
CA PRO A 947 14.27 -2.47 26.52
C PRO A 947 14.62 -1.38 25.50
N ALA A 948 15.45 -1.68 24.50
CA ALA A 948 15.82 -0.76 23.43
C ALA A 948 15.88 -1.50 22.07
N PRO A 949 14.73 -1.80 21.44
CA PRO A 949 14.69 -2.41 20.11
C PRO A 949 15.22 -1.50 19.00
N PHE A 950 15.01 -0.19 19.12
CA PHE A 950 15.37 0.83 18.13
C PHE A 950 16.60 1.65 18.55
N THR A 951 17.35 2.11 17.56
CA THR A 951 18.51 3.01 17.64
C THR A 951 18.28 4.25 16.77
N SER A 952 19.16 5.25 16.80
CA SER A 952 19.01 6.43 15.93
C SER A 952 19.28 6.14 14.45
N ASN A 953 20.06 5.10 14.13
CA ASN A 953 20.31 4.67 12.76
C ASN A 953 19.09 3.98 12.13
N ASP A 954 18.15 3.51 12.95
CA ASP A 954 16.92 2.88 12.47
C ASP A 954 15.93 3.86 11.85
N ILE A 955 16.08 5.17 12.09
CA ILE A 955 15.11 6.18 11.66
C ILE A 955 15.58 6.79 10.34
N LEU A 956 15.14 6.20 9.22
CA LEU A 956 15.59 6.58 7.88
C LEU A 956 14.98 7.91 7.41
N ALA A 957 13.69 8.12 7.67
CA ALA A 957 12.99 9.33 7.23
C ALA A 957 11.75 9.64 8.07
N LEU A 958 11.27 10.88 7.95
CA LEU A 958 9.90 11.26 8.27
C LEU A 958 9.22 11.71 6.98
N GLN A 959 8.17 11.00 6.56
CA GLN A 959 7.40 11.28 5.35
C GLN A 959 6.19 12.18 5.67
N PRO A 960 5.81 13.12 4.78
CA PRO A 960 4.60 13.91 4.94
C PRO A 960 3.35 13.05 4.67
N LEU A 961 2.33 13.14 5.53
CA LEU A 961 1.07 12.43 5.35
C LEU A 961 0.01 13.36 4.76
N VAL A 962 -0.57 12.96 3.63
CA VAL A 962 -1.41 13.83 2.79
C VAL A 962 -2.87 13.40 2.82
N LYS A 963 -3.80 14.36 2.79
CA LYS A 963 -5.23 14.15 2.54
C LYS A 963 -5.73 15.15 1.51
N HIS A 964 -6.49 14.70 0.52
CA HIS A 964 -7.01 15.56 -0.55
C HIS A 964 -8.30 14.99 -1.15
N SER A 965 -9.10 15.85 -1.77
CA SER A 965 -10.28 15.48 -2.56
C SER A 965 -9.86 14.94 -3.94
N THR A 966 -9.55 13.64 -4.06
CA THR A 966 -9.29 13.03 -5.39
C THR A 966 -10.55 13.13 -6.26
N PRO A 967 -10.50 13.71 -7.48
CA PRO A 967 -11.66 13.79 -8.37
C PRO A 967 -12.24 12.40 -8.71
N ARG A 968 -13.57 12.30 -8.69
CA ARG A 968 -14.33 11.06 -8.90
C ARG A 968 -15.23 11.17 -10.14
N SER A 969 -15.05 10.26 -11.09
CA SER A 969 -15.91 10.17 -12.27
C SER A 969 -17.15 9.33 -11.97
N LYS A 970 -18.32 9.98 -11.97
CA LYS A 970 -19.61 9.34 -11.64
C LYS A 970 -19.90 8.14 -12.55
N THR A 971 -19.56 8.21 -13.84
CA THR A 971 -19.77 7.10 -14.77
C THR A 971 -18.82 5.93 -14.53
N ALA A 972 -17.53 6.18 -14.30
CA ALA A 972 -16.54 5.11 -14.10
C ALA A 972 -16.83 4.28 -12.83
N TYR A 973 -17.18 4.94 -11.72
CA TYR A 973 -17.61 4.23 -10.51
C TYR A 973 -18.97 3.53 -10.70
N SER A 974 -19.91 4.12 -11.46
CA SER A 974 -21.17 3.45 -11.77
C SER A 974 -20.98 2.14 -12.55
N LEU A 975 -20.03 2.08 -13.49
CA LEU A 975 -19.70 0.84 -14.21
C LEU A 975 -19.09 -0.21 -13.27
N LEU A 976 -18.19 0.19 -12.36
CA LEU A 976 -17.61 -0.70 -11.35
C LEU A 976 -18.68 -1.29 -10.42
N GLU A 977 -19.58 -0.47 -9.87
CA GLU A 977 -20.62 -0.97 -8.96
C GLU A 977 -21.67 -1.83 -9.68
N VAL A 978 -22.07 -1.49 -10.91
CA VAL A 978 -22.95 -2.37 -11.71
C VAL A 978 -22.23 -3.68 -12.08
N GLY A 979 -20.94 -3.65 -12.42
CA GLY A 979 -20.13 -4.84 -12.68
C GLY A 979 -20.05 -5.77 -11.46
N LYS A 980 -19.80 -5.22 -10.26
CA LYS A 980 -19.88 -5.94 -8.98
C LYS A 980 -21.27 -6.54 -8.74
N GLN A 981 -22.35 -5.79 -8.99
CA GLN A 981 -23.73 -6.28 -8.83
C GLN A 981 -24.08 -7.41 -9.81
N GLN A 982 -23.57 -7.38 -11.05
CA GLN A 982 -23.75 -8.51 -11.97
C GLN A 982 -22.95 -9.73 -11.52
N LEU A 983 -21.73 -9.54 -11.00
CA LEU A 983 -20.90 -10.62 -10.47
C LEU A 983 -21.56 -11.32 -9.27
N THR A 984 -22.08 -10.58 -8.29
CA THR A 984 -22.80 -11.17 -7.14
C THR A 984 -24.12 -11.84 -7.52
N LYS A 985 -24.70 -11.48 -8.67
CA LYS A 985 -25.87 -12.14 -9.28
C LYS A 985 -25.50 -13.33 -10.17
N GLY A 986 -24.21 -13.69 -10.28
CA GLY A 986 -23.72 -14.80 -11.12
C GLY A 986 -23.74 -14.52 -12.63
N ASN A 987 -23.98 -13.28 -13.04
CA ASN A 987 -24.09 -12.88 -14.44
C ASN A 987 -22.71 -12.49 -15.01
N PHE A 988 -21.85 -13.50 -15.17
CA PHE A 988 -20.43 -13.35 -15.49
C PHE A 988 -20.15 -12.56 -16.78
N GLU A 989 -20.95 -12.76 -17.83
CA GLU A 989 -20.79 -12.08 -19.14
C GLU A 989 -20.97 -10.55 -19.00
N LYS A 990 -22.08 -10.10 -18.40
CA LYS A 990 -22.31 -8.67 -18.18
C LYS A 990 -21.37 -8.07 -17.13
N ALA A 991 -20.97 -8.86 -16.13
CA ALA A 991 -19.93 -8.44 -15.20
C ALA A 991 -18.61 -8.16 -15.92
N PHE A 992 -18.19 -9.04 -16.82
CA PHE A 992 -16.97 -8.88 -17.64
C PHE A 992 -17.05 -7.63 -18.52
N GLU A 993 -18.20 -7.41 -19.18
CA GLU A 993 -18.45 -6.23 -20.01
C GLU A 993 -18.29 -4.92 -19.21
N PHE A 994 -19.06 -4.74 -18.13
CA PHE A 994 -19.05 -3.51 -17.34
C PHE A 994 -17.70 -3.26 -16.63
N LEU A 995 -17.03 -4.31 -16.15
CA LEU A 995 -15.71 -4.18 -15.52
C LEU A 995 -14.61 -3.85 -16.55
N SER A 996 -14.69 -4.37 -17.78
CA SER A 996 -13.77 -4.02 -18.86
C SER A 996 -13.95 -2.56 -19.30
N GLN A 997 -15.20 -2.10 -19.45
CA GLN A 997 -15.51 -0.69 -19.70
C GLN A 997 -15.03 0.22 -18.55
N ALA A 998 -15.18 -0.21 -17.29
CA ALA A 998 -14.67 0.51 -16.12
C ALA A 998 -13.13 0.64 -16.14
N ILE A 999 -12.39 -0.41 -16.52
CA ILE A 999 -10.93 -0.34 -16.68
C ILE A 999 -10.54 0.71 -17.70
N ILE A 1000 -11.16 0.69 -18.90
CA ILE A 1000 -10.88 1.65 -19.97
C ILE A 1000 -11.13 3.08 -19.48
N MET A 1001 -12.26 3.34 -18.81
CA MET A 1001 -12.57 4.64 -18.21
C MET A 1001 -11.53 5.07 -17.16
N PHE A 1002 -11.21 4.20 -16.19
CA PHE A 1002 -10.26 4.56 -15.14
C PHE A 1002 -8.84 4.78 -15.70
N GLN A 1003 -8.41 4.01 -16.69
CA GLN A 1003 -7.13 4.22 -17.39
C GLN A 1003 -7.11 5.54 -18.16
N GLN A 1004 -8.19 5.88 -18.89
CA GLN A 1004 -8.29 7.15 -19.61
C GLN A 1004 -8.30 8.36 -18.66
N ILE A 1005 -8.90 8.25 -17.48
CA ILE A 1005 -9.05 9.38 -16.52
C ILE A 1005 -7.84 9.52 -15.60
N LYS A 1006 -7.39 8.41 -14.98
CA LYS A 1006 -6.39 8.39 -13.91
C LYS A 1006 -5.05 7.77 -14.29
N GLY A 1007 -4.95 7.21 -15.50
CA GLY A 1007 -3.83 6.35 -15.90
C GLY A 1007 -3.94 4.93 -15.33
N PRO A 1008 -3.03 4.03 -15.73
CA PRO A 1008 -3.07 2.62 -15.32
C PRO A 1008 -2.58 2.38 -13.89
N MET A 1009 -1.81 3.29 -13.30
CA MET A 1009 -1.36 3.23 -11.90
C MET A 1009 -2.46 3.71 -10.94
N ASN A 1010 -3.56 2.97 -10.90
CA ASN A 1010 -4.74 3.32 -10.10
C ASN A 1010 -5.35 2.10 -9.37
N SER A 1011 -5.85 2.32 -8.15
CA SER A 1011 -6.39 1.25 -7.29
C SER A 1011 -7.65 0.61 -7.87
N GLU A 1012 -8.58 1.38 -8.46
CA GLU A 1012 -9.79 0.77 -9.05
C GLU A 1012 -9.48 -0.10 -10.28
N VAL A 1013 -8.40 0.18 -11.02
CA VAL A 1013 -7.96 -0.66 -12.16
C VAL A 1013 -7.49 -2.03 -11.64
N ALA A 1014 -6.72 -2.06 -10.55
CA ALA A 1014 -6.33 -3.31 -9.90
C ALA A 1014 -7.55 -4.08 -9.35
N THR A 1015 -8.50 -3.40 -8.73
CA THR A 1015 -9.76 -3.99 -8.26
C THR A 1015 -10.56 -4.62 -9.40
N CYS A 1016 -10.72 -3.92 -10.53
CA CYS A 1016 -11.39 -4.46 -11.70
C CYS A 1016 -10.67 -5.70 -12.25
N PHE A 1017 -9.33 -5.68 -12.35
CA PHE A 1017 -8.56 -6.82 -12.80
C PHE A 1017 -8.74 -8.06 -11.91
N SER A 1018 -8.82 -7.92 -10.58
CA SER A 1018 -9.11 -9.07 -9.70
C SER A 1018 -10.53 -9.61 -9.86
N TYR A 1019 -11.52 -8.77 -10.16
CA TYR A 1019 -12.86 -9.25 -10.52
C TYR A 1019 -12.87 -9.95 -11.89
N LEU A 1020 -12.18 -9.43 -12.90
CA LEU A 1020 -12.03 -10.11 -14.19
C LEU A 1020 -11.31 -11.45 -14.05
N ALA A 1021 -10.24 -11.54 -13.26
CA ALA A 1021 -9.57 -12.79 -12.94
C ALA A 1021 -10.52 -13.80 -12.27
N THR A 1022 -11.36 -13.34 -11.35
CA THR A 1022 -12.39 -14.17 -10.70
C THR A 1022 -13.44 -14.67 -11.71
N ILE A 1023 -13.86 -13.84 -12.66
CA ILE A 1023 -14.78 -14.23 -13.74
C ILE A 1023 -14.15 -15.30 -14.64
N LEU A 1024 -12.93 -15.06 -15.11
CA LEU A 1024 -12.19 -15.97 -16.00
C LEU A 1024 -11.87 -17.31 -15.33
N PHE A 1025 -11.61 -17.31 -14.02
CA PHE A 1025 -11.48 -18.54 -13.23
C PHE A 1025 -12.77 -19.39 -13.26
N ASN A 1026 -13.94 -18.76 -13.09
CA ASN A 1026 -15.23 -19.46 -13.19
C ASN A 1026 -15.55 -19.90 -14.64
N ALA A 1027 -14.97 -19.23 -15.65
CA ALA A 1027 -15.02 -19.63 -17.05
C ALA A 1027 -13.94 -20.68 -17.45
N SER A 1028 -13.14 -21.16 -16.49
CA SER A 1028 -12.01 -22.09 -16.69
C SER A 1028 -10.83 -21.56 -17.54
N ASP A 1029 -10.78 -20.26 -17.85
CA ASP A 1029 -9.60 -19.64 -18.48
C ASP A 1029 -8.55 -19.29 -17.43
N LEU A 1030 -7.83 -20.33 -16.98
CA LEU A 1030 -6.76 -20.20 -15.99
C LEU A 1030 -5.59 -19.30 -16.47
N PRO A 1031 -5.14 -19.35 -17.74
CA PRO A 1031 -4.08 -18.46 -18.23
C PRO A 1031 -4.44 -16.97 -18.16
N GLN A 1032 -5.62 -16.56 -18.66
CA GLN A 1032 -6.02 -15.15 -18.59
C GLN A 1032 -6.36 -14.73 -17.16
N SER A 1033 -6.96 -15.63 -16.36
CA SER A 1033 -7.19 -15.38 -14.94
C SER A 1033 -5.88 -15.07 -14.20
N PHE A 1034 -4.82 -15.86 -14.42
CA PHE A 1034 -3.49 -15.60 -13.86
C PHE A 1034 -2.90 -14.27 -14.35
N LEU A 1035 -2.98 -13.97 -15.66
CA LEU A 1035 -2.46 -12.71 -16.22
C LEU A 1035 -3.15 -11.48 -15.62
N HIS A 1036 -4.48 -11.45 -15.55
CA HIS A 1036 -5.21 -10.36 -14.92
C HIS A 1036 -4.90 -10.24 -13.42
N GLN A 1037 -4.74 -11.36 -12.73
CA GLN A 1037 -4.42 -11.35 -11.30
C GLN A 1037 -2.97 -10.90 -11.01
N HIS A 1038 -2.02 -11.24 -11.87
CA HIS A 1038 -0.65 -10.72 -11.79
C HIS A 1038 -0.60 -9.21 -12.10
N ASN A 1039 -1.38 -8.75 -13.09
CA ASN A 1039 -1.56 -7.32 -13.38
C ASN A 1039 -2.13 -6.55 -12.18
N ALA A 1040 -3.13 -7.12 -11.48
CA ALA A 1040 -3.65 -6.56 -10.23
C ALA A 1040 -2.58 -6.50 -9.13
N LEU A 1041 -1.71 -7.51 -9.01
CA LEU A 1041 -0.60 -7.53 -8.04
C LEU A 1041 0.39 -6.38 -8.26
N LEU A 1042 0.85 -6.20 -9.51
CA LEU A 1042 1.85 -5.18 -9.86
C LEU A 1042 1.34 -3.76 -9.59
N ILE A 1043 0.12 -3.44 -10.05
CA ILE A 1043 -0.51 -2.13 -9.80
C ILE A 1043 -0.74 -1.92 -8.30
N SER A 1044 -1.24 -2.94 -7.58
CA SER A 1044 -1.51 -2.84 -6.15
C SER A 1044 -0.26 -2.54 -5.33
N ARG A 1045 0.86 -3.22 -5.62
CA ARG A 1045 2.17 -2.99 -4.96
C ARG A 1045 2.67 -1.57 -5.17
N ARG A 1046 2.46 -1.00 -6.36
CA ARG A 1046 2.88 0.37 -6.72
C ARG A 1046 1.99 1.44 -6.09
N VAL A 1047 0.67 1.24 -6.05
CA VAL A 1047 -0.33 2.27 -5.65
C VAL A 1047 -0.71 2.20 -4.17
N MET A 1048 -0.62 1.04 -3.51
CA MET A 1048 -1.09 0.83 -2.14
C MET A 1048 0.00 0.37 -1.15
N GLY A 1049 1.25 0.24 -1.61
CA GLY A 1049 2.37 -0.23 -0.79
C GLY A 1049 2.54 -1.75 -0.80
N ILE A 1050 3.48 -2.26 -0.03
CA ILE A 1050 3.93 -3.67 -0.12
C ILE A 1050 3.14 -4.67 0.76
N ASP A 1051 2.25 -4.18 1.62
CA ASP A 1051 1.56 -4.95 2.66
C ASP A 1051 0.07 -4.56 2.83
N SER A 1052 -0.56 -4.10 1.74
CA SER A 1052 -2.00 -3.81 1.70
C SER A 1052 -2.86 -5.07 1.80
N SER A 1053 -4.06 -4.93 2.39
CA SER A 1053 -5.08 -5.99 2.51
C SER A 1053 -5.42 -6.66 1.18
N ILE A 1054 -5.61 -5.84 0.15
CA ILE A 1054 -5.90 -6.27 -1.23
C ILE A 1054 -4.75 -7.12 -1.79
N ILE A 1055 -3.50 -6.89 -1.39
CA ILE A 1055 -2.35 -7.68 -1.87
C ILE A 1055 -2.31 -9.06 -1.18
N CYS A 1056 -2.69 -9.14 0.10
CA CYS A 1056 -2.88 -10.43 0.77
C CYS A 1056 -4.00 -11.25 0.13
N GLN A 1057 -5.12 -10.62 -0.25
CA GLN A 1057 -6.19 -11.26 -1.03
C GLN A 1057 -5.71 -11.68 -2.43
N ILE A 1058 -4.93 -10.82 -3.10
CA ILE A 1058 -4.41 -11.12 -4.44
C ILE A 1058 -3.50 -12.35 -4.43
N HIS A 1059 -2.60 -12.47 -3.44
CA HIS A 1059 -1.77 -13.66 -3.27
C HIS A 1059 -2.57 -14.92 -2.93
N GLN A 1060 -3.68 -14.83 -2.19
CA GLN A 1060 -4.54 -16.01 -1.94
C GLN A 1060 -5.16 -16.54 -3.25
N LEU A 1061 -5.66 -15.65 -4.12
CA LEU A 1061 -6.21 -16.06 -5.41
C LEU A 1061 -5.12 -16.55 -6.39
N LEU A 1062 -3.92 -15.94 -6.40
CA LEU A 1062 -2.78 -16.50 -7.14
C LEU A 1062 -2.38 -17.89 -6.62
N GLY A 1063 -2.43 -18.11 -5.31
CA GLY A 1063 -2.20 -19.43 -4.70
C GLY A 1063 -3.19 -20.47 -5.18
N LEU A 1064 -4.48 -20.14 -5.18
CA LEU A 1064 -5.55 -21.00 -5.70
C LEU A 1064 -5.40 -21.27 -7.20
N LEU A 1065 -5.04 -20.25 -8.00
CA LEU A 1065 -4.82 -20.41 -9.44
C LEU A 1065 -3.65 -21.37 -9.73
N CYS A 1066 -2.50 -21.18 -9.07
CA CYS A 1066 -1.36 -22.09 -9.20
C CYS A 1066 -1.74 -23.53 -8.79
N PHE A 1067 -2.54 -23.72 -7.74
CA PHE A 1067 -2.95 -25.06 -7.31
C PHE A 1067 -3.82 -25.77 -8.37
N ASN A 1068 -4.78 -25.07 -8.98
CA ASN A 1068 -5.62 -25.63 -10.04
C ASN A 1068 -4.85 -25.93 -11.35
N VAL A 1069 -3.68 -25.31 -11.55
CA VAL A 1069 -2.74 -25.63 -12.65
C VAL A 1069 -1.79 -26.80 -12.26
N GLY A 1070 -1.99 -27.44 -11.10
CA GLY A 1070 -1.17 -28.54 -10.59
C GLY A 1070 0.17 -28.10 -9.99
N GLN A 1071 0.33 -26.81 -9.67
CA GLN A 1071 1.59 -26.21 -9.21
C GLN A 1071 1.60 -25.95 -7.70
N ALA A 1072 1.45 -27.02 -6.91
CA ALA A 1072 1.34 -26.95 -5.45
C ALA A 1072 2.52 -26.22 -4.74
N GLU A 1073 3.75 -26.30 -5.28
CA GLU A 1073 4.91 -25.59 -4.72
C GLU A 1073 4.78 -24.06 -4.88
N PHE A 1074 4.32 -23.58 -6.05
CA PHE A 1074 4.08 -22.17 -6.31
C PHE A 1074 2.83 -21.66 -5.57
N ALA A 1075 1.79 -22.50 -5.47
CA ALA A 1075 0.62 -22.23 -4.66
C ALA A 1075 0.98 -22.03 -3.18
N LEU A 1076 1.76 -22.96 -2.61
CA LEU A 1076 2.27 -22.84 -1.24
C LEU A 1076 3.07 -21.55 -1.03
N LYS A 1077 3.99 -21.19 -1.94
CA LYS A 1077 4.75 -19.93 -1.83
C LYS A 1077 3.84 -18.70 -1.77
N HIS A 1078 2.78 -18.64 -2.58
CA HIS A 1078 1.79 -17.55 -2.51
C HIS A 1078 0.96 -17.56 -1.22
N PHE A 1079 0.51 -18.72 -0.71
CA PHE A 1079 -0.20 -18.79 0.56
C PHE A 1079 0.70 -18.48 1.77
N LEU A 1080 1.98 -18.89 1.77
CA LEU A 1080 2.97 -18.48 2.77
C LEU A 1080 3.20 -16.97 2.74
N ARG A 1081 3.23 -16.35 1.54
CA ARG A 1081 3.32 -14.90 1.37
C ARG A 1081 2.07 -14.18 1.92
N ALA A 1082 0.88 -14.73 1.69
CA ALA A 1082 -0.37 -14.23 2.28
C ALA A 1082 -0.35 -14.34 3.82
N ARG A 1083 0.08 -15.49 4.38
CA ARG A 1083 0.25 -15.73 5.83
C ARG A 1083 1.16 -14.66 6.45
N TYR A 1084 2.29 -14.39 5.82
CA TYR A 1084 3.25 -13.38 6.26
C TYR A 1084 2.64 -11.96 6.32
N MET A 1085 1.95 -11.54 5.25
CA MET A 1085 1.27 -10.22 5.22
C MET A 1085 0.18 -10.11 6.28
N HIS A 1086 -0.59 -11.19 6.49
CA HIS A 1086 -1.66 -11.22 7.49
C HIS A 1086 -1.11 -11.10 8.92
N LEU A 1087 -0.04 -11.85 9.24
CA LEU A 1087 0.63 -11.75 10.54
C LEU A 1087 1.22 -10.35 10.79
N LEU A 1088 1.79 -9.72 9.76
CA LEU A 1088 2.32 -8.36 9.85
C LEU A 1088 1.24 -7.30 10.16
N CYS A 1089 0.02 -7.48 9.66
CA CYS A 1089 -1.02 -6.44 9.69
C CYS A 1089 -2.09 -6.65 10.76
N CYS A 1090 -2.46 -7.88 11.06
CA CYS A 1090 -3.54 -8.24 11.98
C CYS A 1090 -3.08 -9.15 13.14
N GLY A 1091 -1.89 -9.76 13.04
CA GLY A 1091 -1.40 -10.71 14.04
C GLY A 1091 -2.07 -12.08 13.97
N PHE A 1092 -2.06 -12.81 15.09
CA PHE A 1092 -2.39 -14.25 15.13
C PHE A 1092 -3.87 -14.57 15.40
N ASP A 1093 -4.63 -13.60 15.91
CA ASP A 1093 -5.98 -13.85 16.48
C ASP A 1093 -7.12 -13.60 15.48
N HIS A 1094 -6.81 -13.33 14.21
CA HIS A 1094 -7.79 -12.95 13.18
C HIS A 1094 -8.28 -14.19 12.39
N PRO A 1095 -9.59 -14.36 12.16
CA PRO A 1095 -10.15 -15.60 11.61
C PRO A 1095 -9.67 -15.96 10.19
N ASP A 1096 -9.36 -14.97 9.34
CA ASP A 1096 -8.86 -15.24 7.98
C ASP A 1096 -7.45 -15.85 7.96
N LEU A 1097 -6.65 -15.69 9.03
CA LEU A 1097 -5.37 -16.39 9.15
C LEU A 1097 -5.57 -17.91 9.12
N ALA A 1098 -6.62 -18.40 9.79
CA ALA A 1098 -6.98 -19.80 9.82
C ALA A 1098 -7.50 -20.28 8.45
N HIS A 1099 -8.11 -19.42 7.64
CA HIS A 1099 -8.43 -19.75 6.25
C HIS A 1099 -7.17 -19.90 5.39
N ILE A 1100 -6.21 -18.98 5.50
CA ILE A 1100 -4.91 -19.07 4.81
C ILE A 1100 -4.15 -20.34 5.25
N MET A 1101 -4.13 -20.63 6.55
CA MET A 1101 -3.45 -21.80 7.12
C MET A 1101 -4.11 -23.13 6.76
N LEU A 1102 -5.44 -23.17 6.59
CA LEU A 1102 -6.16 -24.34 6.06
C LEU A 1102 -5.74 -24.62 4.61
N ASN A 1103 -5.62 -23.59 3.77
CA ASN A 1103 -5.12 -23.75 2.40
C ASN A 1103 -3.66 -24.25 2.38
N ILE A 1104 -2.78 -23.70 3.23
CA ILE A 1104 -1.40 -24.21 3.41
C ILE A 1104 -1.39 -25.69 3.81
N ALA A 1105 -2.28 -26.10 4.71
CA ALA A 1105 -2.40 -27.50 5.13
C ALA A 1105 -2.81 -28.44 3.98
N MET A 1106 -3.70 -28.00 3.08
CA MET A 1106 -4.08 -28.76 1.89
C MET A 1106 -2.90 -28.85 0.89
N MET A 1107 -2.15 -27.76 0.66
CA MET A 1107 -0.94 -27.82 -0.18
C MET A 1107 0.07 -28.86 0.36
N TYR A 1108 0.22 -28.94 1.69
CA TYR A 1108 1.09 -29.93 2.33
C TYR A 1108 0.53 -31.38 2.27
N GLN A 1109 -0.78 -31.59 2.20
CA GLN A 1109 -1.35 -32.94 1.95
C GLN A 1109 -1.03 -33.42 0.54
N ASP A 1110 -1.21 -32.56 -0.46
CA ASP A 1110 -0.94 -32.85 -1.87
C ASP A 1110 0.55 -33.16 -2.10
N MET A 1111 1.45 -32.38 -1.48
CA MET A 1111 2.90 -32.66 -1.44
C MET A 1111 3.31 -33.81 -0.50
N GLY A 1112 2.37 -34.51 0.14
CA GLY A 1112 2.62 -35.68 0.99
C GLY A 1112 3.19 -35.41 2.39
N ASP A 1113 3.41 -34.14 2.78
CA ASP A 1113 3.88 -33.77 4.12
C ASP A 1113 2.70 -33.63 5.11
N LEU A 1114 2.08 -34.78 5.36
CA LEU A 1114 1.03 -34.95 6.36
C LEU A 1114 1.45 -34.43 7.77
N PRO A 1115 2.71 -34.60 8.25
CA PRO A 1115 3.15 -34.05 9.53
C PRO A 1115 3.19 -32.52 9.61
N ARG A 1116 3.52 -31.80 8.53
CA ARG A 1116 3.36 -30.33 8.48
C ARG A 1116 1.89 -29.96 8.36
N SER A 1117 1.12 -30.61 7.48
CA SER A 1117 -0.32 -30.35 7.33
C SER A 1117 -1.07 -30.44 8.66
N LEU A 1118 -0.88 -31.52 9.43
CA LEU A 1118 -1.55 -31.72 10.72
C LEU A 1118 -1.27 -30.57 11.72
N LYS A 1119 -0.03 -30.06 11.76
CA LYS A 1119 0.33 -28.93 12.64
C LYS A 1119 -0.39 -27.65 12.25
N TYR A 1120 -0.54 -27.38 10.95
CA TYR A 1120 -1.35 -26.26 10.47
C TYR A 1120 -2.83 -26.45 10.84
N LEU A 1121 -3.41 -27.63 10.62
CA LEU A 1121 -4.83 -27.89 10.92
C LEU A 1121 -5.17 -27.79 12.42
N LEU A 1122 -4.30 -28.26 13.31
CA LEU A 1122 -4.50 -28.15 14.76
C LEU A 1122 -4.51 -26.67 15.23
N GLU A 1123 -3.68 -25.82 14.60
CA GLU A 1123 -3.66 -24.38 14.89
C GLU A 1123 -4.84 -23.62 14.25
N VAL A 1124 -5.28 -24.03 13.05
CA VAL A 1124 -6.56 -23.58 12.44
C VAL A 1124 -7.74 -23.88 13.37
N LEU A 1125 -7.79 -25.09 13.95
CA LEU A 1125 -8.82 -25.49 14.92
C LEU A 1125 -8.76 -24.62 16.18
N ARG A 1126 -7.55 -24.34 16.72
CA ARG A 1126 -7.36 -23.44 17.87
C ARG A 1126 -7.91 -22.04 17.58
N ILE A 1127 -7.56 -21.45 16.44
CA ILE A 1127 -8.00 -20.10 16.06
C ILE A 1127 -9.52 -20.06 15.86
N TYR A 1128 -10.11 -21.01 15.14
CA TYR A 1128 -11.57 -21.02 14.91
C TYR A 1128 -12.37 -21.27 16.19
N ASN A 1129 -11.92 -22.13 17.11
CA ASN A 1129 -12.58 -22.30 18.41
C ASN A 1129 -12.62 -20.99 19.20
N VAL A 1130 -11.51 -20.23 19.22
CA VAL A 1130 -11.41 -18.93 19.93
C VAL A 1130 -12.19 -17.81 19.23
N THR A 1131 -12.22 -17.77 17.90
CA THR A 1131 -12.76 -16.64 17.13
C THR A 1131 -14.20 -16.81 16.66
N LEU A 1132 -14.69 -18.05 16.51
CA LEU A 1132 -16.02 -18.38 15.98
C LEU A 1132 -16.84 -19.28 16.91
N GLY A 1133 -16.22 -19.90 17.91
CA GLY A 1133 -16.85 -20.88 18.80
C GLY A 1133 -16.85 -22.30 18.23
N GLU A 1134 -16.87 -23.28 19.14
CA GLU A 1134 -16.71 -24.72 18.84
C GLU A 1134 -17.81 -25.31 17.94
N THR A 1135 -18.98 -24.65 17.84
CA THR A 1135 -20.12 -25.08 17.00
C THR A 1135 -20.17 -24.40 15.62
N SER A 1136 -19.09 -23.71 15.24
CA SER A 1136 -18.95 -23.06 13.93
C SER A 1136 -18.72 -24.09 12.80
N ASP A 1137 -19.24 -23.81 11.60
CA ASP A 1137 -19.11 -24.71 10.45
C ASP A 1137 -17.65 -24.89 10.01
N GLN A 1138 -16.81 -23.86 10.19
CA GLN A 1138 -15.38 -23.98 9.90
C GLN A 1138 -14.64 -24.83 10.95
N VAL A 1139 -15.17 -24.97 12.18
CA VAL A 1139 -14.67 -25.95 13.14
C VAL A 1139 -15.01 -27.36 12.66
N CYS A 1140 -16.25 -27.63 12.23
CA CYS A 1140 -16.65 -28.89 11.60
C CYS A 1140 -15.76 -29.28 10.40
N THR A 1141 -15.56 -28.36 9.44
CA THR A 1141 -14.67 -28.60 8.28
C THR A 1141 -13.23 -28.90 8.71
N THR A 1142 -12.71 -28.21 9.73
CA THR A 1142 -11.34 -28.43 10.23
C THR A 1142 -11.21 -29.76 10.97
N LEU A 1143 -12.19 -30.15 11.79
CA LEU A 1143 -12.24 -31.46 12.46
C LEU A 1143 -12.24 -32.61 11.45
N HIS A 1144 -12.99 -32.48 10.35
CA HIS A 1144 -12.98 -33.44 9.25
C HIS A 1144 -11.62 -33.50 8.52
N ALA A 1145 -11.02 -32.36 8.20
CA ALA A 1145 -9.69 -32.31 7.58
C ALA A 1145 -8.60 -32.93 8.48
N ILE A 1146 -8.70 -32.77 9.81
CA ILE A 1146 -7.82 -33.44 10.79
C ILE A 1146 -8.07 -34.96 10.78
N ALA A 1147 -9.33 -35.41 10.76
CA ALA A 1147 -9.67 -36.82 10.68
C ALA A 1147 -9.13 -37.47 9.39
N MET A 1148 -9.28 -36.82 8.24
CA MET A 1148 -8.71 -37.24 6.96
C MET A 1148 -7.18 -37.30 7.00
N THR A 1149 -6.52 -36.31 7.61
CA THR A 1149 -5.06 -36.31 7.78
C THR A 1149 -4.58 -37.47 8.66
N HIS A 1150 -5.27 -37.77 9.76
CA HIS A 1150 -4.98 -38.95 10.58
C HIS A 1150 -5.26 -40.27 9.81
N ASN A 1151 -6.29 -40.32 8.96
CA ASN A 1151 -6.57 -41.48 8.10
C ASN A 1151 -5.44 -41.70 7.06
N PHE A 1152 -4.89 -40.65 6.44
CA PHE A 1152 -3.70 -40.75 5.58
C PHE A 1152 -2.44 -41.18 6.37
N LEU A 1153 -2.26 -40.69 7.60
CA LEU A 1153 -1.24 -41.15 8.55
C LEU A 1153 -1.49 -42.57 9.11
N ARG A 1154 -2.57 -43.26 8.67
CA ARG A 1154 -3.03 -44.58 9.15
C ARG A 1154 -3.41 -44.64 10.63
N GLN A 1155 -3.61 -43.49 11.28
CA GLN A 1155 -4.00 -43.34 12.68
C GLN A 1155 -5.54 -43.39 12.83
N TYR A 1156 -6.16 -44.48 12.37
CA TYR A 1156 -7.62 -44.58 12.22
C TYR A 1156 -8.42 -44.38 13.52
N LYS A 1157 -7.84 -44.71 14.68
CA LYS A 1157 -8.46 -44.47 15.99
C LYS A 1157 -8.62 -42.97 16.29
N THR A 1158 -7.60 -42.17 15.97
CA THR A 1158 -7.63 -40.71 16.12
C THR A 1158 -8.50 -40.06 15.03
N ALA A 1159 -8.50 -40.59 13.82
CA ALA A 1159 -9.44 -40.16 12.77
C ALA A 1159 -10.90 -40.32 13.23
N ALA A 1160 -11.25 -41.48 13.81
CA ALA A 1160 -12.58 -41.73 14.34
C ALA A 1160 -12.95 -40.85 15.55
N THR A 1161 -12.00 -40.43 16.42
CA THR A 1161 -12.34 -39.51 17.53
C THR A 1161 -12.57 -38.08 17.05
N TYR A 1162 -11.84 -37.60 16.04
CA TYR A 1162 -12.07 -36.30 15.43
C TYR A 1162 -13.38 -36.26 14.63
N GLU A 1163 -13.65 -37.27 13.80
CA GLU A 1163 -14.90 -37.33 13.03
C GLU A 1163 -16.13 -37.49 13.95
N ARG A 1164 -16.01 -38.22 15.07
CA ARG A 1164 -17.08 -38.28 16.07
C ARG A 1164 -17.41 -36.91 16.67
N LYS A 1165 -16.42 -36.04 16.90
CA LYS A 1165 -16.68 -34.66 17.36
C LYS A 1165 -17.44 -33.87 16.29
N ASN A 1166 -17.01 -33.96 15.03
CA ASN A 1166 -17.67 -33.33 13.89
C ASN A 1166 -19.15 -33.77 13.78
N PHE A 1167 -19.40 -35.08 13.80
CA PHE A 1167 -20.76 -35.66 13.73
C PHE A 1167 -21.68 -35.15 14.84
N VAL A 1168 -21.20 -35.07 16.09
CA VAL A 1168 -22.00 -34.58 17.22
C VAL A 1168 -22.42 -33.11 17.00
N ILE A 1169 -21.48 -32.25 16.62
CA ILE A 1169 -21.75 -30.82 16.38
C ILE A 1169 -22.76 -30.65 15.22
N LEU A 1170 -22.55 -31.35 14.10
CA LEU A 1170 -23.46 -31.31 12.95
C LEU A 1170 -24.86 -31.84 13.30
N LYS A 1171 -24.94 -32.92 14.06
CA LYS A 1171 -26.21 -33.50 14.54
C LYS A 1171 -26.97 -32.56 15.48
N GLU A 1172 -26.28 -31.87 16.39
CA GLU A 1172 -26.92 -30.90 17.30
C GLU A 1172 -27.39 -29.64 16.56
N LYS A 1173 -26.63 -29.19 15.55
CA LYS A 1173 -26.87 -27.93 14.82
C LYS A 1173 -27.88 -28.05 13.67
N TYR A 1174 -27.92 -29.20 12.98
CA TYR A 1174 -28.71 -29.42 11.77
C TYR A 1174 -29.61 -30.67 11.83
N GLY A 1175 -29.50 -31.48 12.89
CA GLY A 1175 -30.25 -32.72 13.03
C GLY A 1175 -29.66 -33.89 12.23
N GLU A 1176 -30.20 -35.08 12.51
CA GLU A 1176 -29.77 -36.35 11.90
C GLU A 1176 -30.06 -36.44 10.39
N ASN A 1177 -30.92 -35.58 9.87
CA ASN A 1177 -31.39 -35.66 8.49
C ASN A 1177 -30.58 -34.84 7.47
N ASP A 1178 -29.75 -33.91 7.91
CA ASP A 1178 -28.88 -33.10 7.05
C ASP A 1178 -27.83 -33.96 6.32
N ALA A 1179 -27.51 -33.59 5.08
CA ALA A 1179 -26.55 -34.32 4.25
C ALA A 1179 -25.14 -34.35 4.86
N ARG A 1180 -24.72 -33.28 5.54
CA ARG A 1180 -23.40 -33.16 6.20
C ARG A 1180 -23.32 -34.05 7.43
N THR A 1181 -24.39 -34.09 8.23
CA THR A 1181 -24.51 -35.01 9.38
C THR A 1181 -24.42 -36.47 8.92
N LYS A 1182 -25.08 -36.83 7.82
CA LYS A 1182 -25.04 -38.18 7.23
C LYS A 1182 -23.67 -38.54 6.65
N SER A 1183 -23.01 -37.62 5.93
CA SER A 1183 -21.65 -37.82 5.43
C SER A 1183 -20.65 -38.01 6.58
N SER A 1184 -20.69 -37.16 7.61
CA SER A 1184 -19.84 -37.29 8.80
C SER A 1184 -20.08 -38.61 9.55
N GLN A 1185 -21.32 -39.09 9.61
CA GLN A 1185 -21.62 -40.42 10.16
C GLN A 1185 -20.96 -41.54 9.35
N GLN A 1186 -21.07 -41.50 8.01
CA GLN A 1186 -20.45 -42.50 7.12
C GLN A 1186 -18.93 -42.50 7.25
N TRP A 1187 -18.29 -41.33 7.32
CA TRP A 1187 -16.85 -41.21 7.58
C TRP A 1187 -16.46 -41.75 8.96
N PHE A 1188 -17.24 -41.48 10.01
CA PHE A 1188 -16.99 -42.01 11.35
C PHE A 1188 -17.10 -43.54 11.41
N GLU A 1189 -18.12 -44.12 10.76
CA GLU A 1189 -18.31 -45.57 10.64
C GLU A 1189 -17.16 -46.21 9.84
N HIS A 1190 -16.74 -45.58 8.73
CA HIS A 1190 -15.60 -46.01 7.92
C HIS A 1190 -14.28 -46.02 8.71
N PHE A 1191 -13.91 -44.91 9.36
CA PHE A 1191 -12.68 -44.84 10.18
C PHE A 1191 -12.70 -45.85 11.33
N THR A 1192 -13.86 -46.03 11.97
CA THR A 1192 -14.05 -47.05 13.02
C THR A 1192 -13.87 -48.47 12.46
N GLY A 1193 -14.41 -48.75 11.27
CA GLY A 1193 -14.22 -50.02 10.57
C GLY A 1193 -12.74 -50.31 10.26
N ARG A 1194 -12.00 -49.33 9.72
CA ARG A 1194 -10.55 -49.46 9.47
C ARG A 1194 -9.76 -49.67 10.75
N ALA A 1195 -10.08 -48.95 11.83
CA ALA A 1195 -9.43 -49.10 13.13
C ALA A 1195 -9.60 -50.50 13.72
N VAL A 1196 -10.80 -51.09 13.58
CA VAL A 1196 -11.10 -52.45 14.03
C VAL A 1196 -10.46 -53.51 13.14
N ALA A 1197 -10.37 -53.28 11.82
CA ALA A 1197 -9.68 -54.20 10.90
C ALA A 1197 -8.19 -54.33 11.25
N VAL A 1198 -7.48 -53.21 11.37
CA VAL A 1198 -6.04 -53.21 11.72
C VAL A 1198 -5.78 -53.81 13.10
N GLU A 1199 -6.66 -53.61 14.09
CA GLU A 1199 -6.49 -54.26 15.39
C GLU A 1199 -6.68 -55.79 15.33
N ARG A 1200 -7.50 -56.31 14.40
CA ARG A 1200 -7.62 -57.75 14.15
C ARG A 1200 -6.38 -58.30 13.46
N GLU A 1201 -5.87 -57.58 12.45
CA GLU A 1201 -4.64 -57.93 11.71
C GLU A 1201 -3.44 -57.99 12.66
N LEU A 1202 -3.26 -56.98 13.51
CA LEU A 1202 -2.22 -56.97 14.55
C LEU A 1202 -2.35 -58.16 15.50
N LYS A 1203 -3.56 -58.46 16.02
CA LYS A 1203 -3.79 -59.60 16.91
C LYS A 1203 -3.59 -60.96 16.23
N GLN A 1204 -3.81 -61.06 14.92
CA GLN A 1204 -3.48 -62.25 14.14
C GLN A 1204 -1.95 -62.38 13.97
N GLY A 1205 -1.27 -61.30 13.59
CA GLY A 1205 0.19 -61.23 13.49
C GLY A 1205 0.90 -61.54 14.81
N GLU A 1206 0.41 -61.04 15.95
CA GLU A 1206 0.90 -61.39 17.29
C GLU A 1206 0.75 -62.90 17.57
N GLN A 1207 -0.40 -63.49 17.23
CA GLN A 1207 -0.63 -64.92 17.41
C GLN A 1207 0.25 -65.77 16.50
N GLU A 1208 0.52 -65.32 15.27
CA GLU A 1208 1.41 -66.03 14.33
C GLU A 1208 2.88 -65.89 14.70
N ALA A 1209 3.33 -64.69 15.09
CA ALA A 1209 4.65 -64.47 15.66
C ALA A 1209 4.85 -65.30 16.93
N MET A 1210 3.84 -65.43 17.79
CA MET A 1210 3.91 -66.26 19.00
C MET A 1210 3.89 -67.76 18.67
N LYS A 1211 3.16 -68.22 17.64
CA LYS A 1211 3.27 -69.61 17.13
C LYS A 1211 4.67 -69.89 16.58
N LEU A 1212 5.22 -68.98 15.76
CA LEU A 1212 6.55 -69.08 15.19
C LEU A 1212 7.65 -69.07 16.28
N TRP A 1213 7.52 -68.21 17.29
CA TRP A 1213 8.44 -68.15 18.43
C TRP A 1213 8.39 -69.44 19.26
N ASN A 1214 7.19 -69.98 19.53
CA ASN A 1214 7.04 -71.28 20.21
C ASN A 1214 7.62 -72.45 19.37
N LEU A 1215 7.44 -72.41 18.03
CA LEU A 1215 8.05 -73.37 17.13
C LEU A 1215 9.59 -73.26 17.15
N GLN A 1216 10.12 -72.04 17.11
CA GLN A 1216 11.56 -71.77 17.17
C GLN A 1216 12.17 -72.15 18.53
N GLN A 1217 11.45 -71.94 19.64
CA GLN A 1217 11.77 -72.50 20.96
C GLN A 1217 11.83 -74.03 20.93
N SER A 1218 10.86 -74.70 20.30
CA SER A 1218 10.84 -76.16 20.20
C SER A 1218 11.99 -76.73 19.34
N MET A 1219 12.41 -75.99 18.31
CA MET A 1219 13.59 -76.33 17.51
C MET A 1219 14.89 -76.09 18.28
N ALA A 1220 15.00 -74.97 19.01
CA ALA A 1220 16.14 -74.66 19.88
C ALA A 1220 16.26 -75.66 21.05
N ALA A 1221 15.16 -76.20 21.57
CA ALA A 1221 15.17 -77.23 22.61
C ALA A 1221 15.87 -78.54 22.16
N ASN A 1222 15.99 -78.78 20.86
CA ASN A 1222 16.72 -79.93 20.29
C ASN A 1222 18.23 -79.66 20.05
N GLN A 1223 18.76 -78.47 20.40
CA GLN A 1223 20.21 -78.19 20.34
C GLN A 1223 20.70 -77.49 21.62
N THR A 1224 21.78 -78.02 22.22
CA THR A 1224 22.22 -77.59 23.55
C THR A 1224 22.90 -76.22 23.57
N LEU A 1225 22.29 -75.29 24.32
CA LEU A 1225 22.85 -74.07 24.91
C LEU A 1225 23.29 -72.92 23.98
N SER A 1226 22.51 -71.83 24.04
CA SER A 1226 23.02 -70.53 24.51
C SER A 1226 21.89 -69.70 25.13
N LYS A 1227 22.19 -68.81 26.09
CA LYS A 1227 21.19 -68.00 26.83
C LYS A 1227 21.40 -66.51 26.62
N LYS A 1228 20.35 -65.80 26.16
CA LYS A 1228 20.17 -64.34 26.31
C LYS A 1228 18.67 -64.00 26.51
N PRO A 1229 18.30 -62.87 27.16
CA PRO A 1229 16.91 -62.56 27.50
C PRO A 1229 16.14 -61.79 26.40
N PRO A 1230 14.80 -61.70 26.46
CA PRO A 1230 13.96 -61.22 25.34
C PRO A 1230 14.02 -59.72 24.97
N LEU A 1231 14.80 -58.90 25.68
CA LEU A 1231 14.78 -57.43 25.52
C LEU A 1231 15.45 -56.91 24.24
N GLU A 1232 16.37 -57.66 23.63
CA GLU A 1232 16.95 -57.28 22.33
C GLU A 1232 15.99 -57.58 21.15
N ILE A 1233 15.19 -58.65 21.24
CA ILE A 1233 14.26 -59.07 20.17
C ILE A 1233 13.08 -58.10 20.03
N LEU A 1234 12.55 -57.58 21.14
CA LEU A 1234 11.43 -56.63 21.11
C LEU A 1234 11.83 -55.24 20.59
N ASN A 1235 13.13 -54.91 20.64
CA ASN A 1235 13.69 -53.74 19.95
C ASN A 1235 13.93 -54.03 18.46
N LEU A 1236 14.46 -55.22 18.10
CA LEU A 1236 14.65 -55.62 16.70
C LEU A 1236 13.32 -55.66 15.93
N LEU A 1237 12.22 -56.11 16.52
CA LEU A 1237 10.90 -56.08 15.90
C LEU A 1237 10.40 -54.63 15.64
N LYS A 1238 10.78 -53.66 16.48
CA LYS A 1238 10.48 -52.23 16.25
C LYS A 1238 11.43 -51.59 15.23
N GLU A 1239 12.68 -52.05 15.15
CA GLU A 1239 13.56 -51.69 14.03
C GLU A 1239 13.10 -52.33 12.72
N ASP A 1240 12.39 -53.45 12.74
CA ASP A 1240 11.82 -54.09 11.55
C ASP A 1240 10.48 -53.47 11.13
N GLU A 1241 9.69 -52.85 12.03
CA GLU A 1241 8.65 -51.89 11.61
C GLU A 1241 9.25 -50.75 10.77
N GLN A 1242 10.43 -50.23 11.16
CA GLN A 1242 11.16 -49.22 10.37
C GLN A 1242 11.79 -49.79 9.08
N LYS A 1243 12.07 -51.09 8.98
CA LYS A 1243 12.55 -51.70 7.72
C LYS A 1243 11.40 -52.05 6.77
N LEU A 1244 10.27 -52.54 7.26
CA LEU A 1244 9.08 -52.75 6.44
C LEU A 1244 8.51 -51.43 5.91
N SER A 1245 8.52 -50.34 6.71
CA SER A 1245 8.11 -49.03 6.18
C SER A 1245 8.99 -48.59 5.00
N ASN A 1246 10.30 -48.85 5.04
CA ASN A 1246 11.24 -48.55 3.94
C ASN A 1246 11.21 -49.55 2.76
N LEU A 1247 10.49 -50.67 2.86
CA LEU A 1247 10.38 -51.70 1.81
C LEU A 1247 9.07 -51.64 1.02
N ILE A 1248 8.16 -50.73 1.36
CA ILE A 1248 6.84 -50.56 0.70
C ILE A 1248 6.70 -49.14 0.09
N PHE A 1249 7.82 -48.44 -0.13
CA PHE A 1249 7.88 -47.22 -0.94
C PHE A 1249 8.69 -47.44 -2.24
N PRO A 1250 8.15 -47.13 -3.43
CA PRO A 1250 9.00 -46.85 -4.58
C PRO A 1250 9.74 -45.52 -4.34
N GLN A 1251 11.06 -45.51 -4.57
CA GLN A 1251 11.81 -44.26 -4.70
C GLN A 1251 11.33 -43.49 -5.94
N PRO A 1252 11.29 -42.15 -5.92
CA PRO A 1252 11.05 -41.37 -7.14
C PRO A 1252 12.16 -41.66 -8.15
N THR A 1253 11.77 -42.02 -9.37
CA THR A 1253 12.72 -42.41 -10.42
C THR A 1253 13.53 -41.22 -10.91
N THR A 1254 14.80 -41.15 -10.48
CA THR A 1254 15.77 -40.21 -11.05
C THR A 1254 16.18 -40.67 -12.44
N GLU A 1255 15.62 -40.05 -13.48
CA GLU A 1255 16.02 -40.29 -14.87
C GLU A 1255 17.49 -39.90 -15.10
N LYS A 1256 18.38 -40.90 -15.03
CA LYS A 1256 19.74 -40.78 -15.55
C LYS A 1256 19.70 -40.75 -17.07
N LYS A 1257 19.64 -39.55 -17.64
CA LYS A 1257 20.04 -39.31 -19.04
C LYS A 1257 21.53 -39.66 -19.21
N THR A 1258 21.81 -40.88 -19.65
CA THR A 1258 23.12 -41.29 -20.15
C THR A 1258 23.08 -41.38 -21.66
N SER A 1259 24.01 -40.68 -22.31
CA SER A 1259 24.08 -40.47 -23.77
C SER A 1259 24.28 -41.74 -24.60
N LYS A 1260 23.67 -41.74 -25.78
CA LYS A 1260 24.32 -42.08 -27.04
C LYS A 1260 24.08 -40.97 -28.06
#